data_AF-A0A8T2G6J9-F1
#
_entry.id   AF-A0A8T2G6J9-F1
#
_cell.length_a   1.000
_cell.length_b   1.000
_cell.length_c   1.000
_cell.angle_alpha   90.00
_cell.angle_beta   90.00
_cell.angle_gamma   90.00
#
_symmetry.space_group_name_H-M   'P 1'
#
loop_
_entity.id
_entity.type
_entity.pdbx_description
1 polymer ?
#
loop_
_entity_poly.entity_id
_entity_poly.type
_entity_poly.pdbx_seq_one_letter_code
_entity_poly.pdbx_strand_id
1 'polypeptide(L)'
;MMKNPEKKYDKETKKEIDDEYNLAKGYWKKGNRIEALMLTEKTISDQGKNESSCYVHHELQGDIFYQLAEETEITNDIKRVYLFASLYAFSMFTLPCHDALKSFRGCVLSLIQLGDQLGIKKFYRKAASKAYQALSVTNSSEKYTALNKEFDGWYGYAEEKKKEKNSNAVVTVSETSTMANQMVLKKKNPFQQLKFFWVNLDDKTKRDFLVVDFRKLIEYIQNEYGKEVKRYFRKCVISLISLHWRYWKCHICSQVNYCFTDCKMHILDKHVHKYEPEFSDRPKYVDEILADMICCGDWKPVDIAQAANLINDRIKSQKEFVYVNGWCSDWPVAGDEKRETILKQFSEVLKASCPRENCTLSCTLWDWLIDYTEEHLDLPGVSGSYLDKCSFFKNPQCICFLDLKHLKHILKKFSQLTTDVRESLVSKVVNQLWENSLVKERLDLEGHTNSNLLLDKRLLCEEELELDQNETVEHYESTGIYEDVMPKGDKIVSWILDCPKIDKEFMSQMAKVAKGLHNREIWLAVLRIVQGLVRKKESYYDKRRKMLSYEKMLCEVETICDREDSRKNVNQRSTYEFALRTECEKLVGKQDDNRKYFWTVVKDVFVKLCPPVFGVLEDMECISKLSATVSNDEVKKSMLRLRKSLKEMFLLIDSKILRNECTYKKLIDVFPKLSVVEYRLVVLPLVKKFLQDKLKKMMETNSNSVAAGDSVNMQG
;
A
#
# COMPACT_ATOMS: atom_id res chain seq x y z
N MET A 1 23.91 -40.25 29.31
CA MET A 1 23.15 -38.98 29.21
C MET A 1 23.85 -38.04 28.24
N MET A 2 23.64 -38.21 26.93
CA MET A 2 24.06 -37.21 25.93
C MET A 2 22.93 -36.21 25.78
N LYS A 3 23.14 -34.96 26.19
CA LYS A 3 22.22 -33.85 25.96
C LYS A 3 22.14 -33.61 24.46
N ASN A 4 20.93 -33.72 23.90
CA ASN A 4 20.68 -33.52 22.47
C ASN A 4 21.07 -32.07 22.07
N PRO A 5 22.08 -31.86 21.20
CA PRO A 5 22.61 -30.53 20.89
C PRO A 5 21.57 -29.58 20.27
N GLU A 6 20.60 -30.10 19.53
CA GLU A 6 19.49 -29.33 18.96
C GLU A 6 18.61 -28.66 20.02
N LYS A 7 18.34 -29.33 21.15
CA LYS A 7 17.53 -28.76 22.26
C LYS A 7 18.27 -27.68 23.06
N LYS A 8 19.59 -27.61 22.95
CA LYS A 8 20.40 -26.58 23.62
C LYS A 8 20.48 -25.32 22.75
N TYR A 9 20.68 -25.50 21.44
CA TYR A 9 20.71 -24.43 20.44
C TYR A 9 19.38 -23.65 20.39
N ASP A 10 18.25 -24.36 20.46
CA ASP A 10 16.90 -23.76 20.43
C ASP A 10 16.57 -22.93 21.69
N LYS A 11 17.14 -23.30 22.85
CA LYS A 11 16.98 -22.54 24.12
C LYS A 11 17.84 -21.29 24.18
N GLU A 12 19.08 -21.35 23.70
CA GLU A 12 19.98 -20.19 23.65
C GLU A 12 19.43 -19.12 22.69
N THR A 13 18.97 -19.54 21.52
CA THR A 13 18.34 -18.65 20.51
C THR A 13 17.07 -17.97 21.06
N LYS A 14 16.20 -18.70 21.77
CA LYS A 14 15.00 -18.11 22.36
C LYS A 14 15.32 -17.07 23.44
N LYS A 15 16.34 -17.33 24.27
CA LYS A 15 16.78 -16.38 25.29
C LYS A 15 17.31 -15.09 24.66
N GLU A 16 18.10 -15.19 23.59
CA GLU A 16 18.59 -14.02 22.85
C GLU A 16 17.43 -13.17 22.30
N ILE A 17 16.42 -13.81 21.70
CA ILE A 17 15.21 -13.12 21.21
C ILE A 17 14.49 -12.38 22.34
N ASP A 18 14.33 -13.00 23.50
CA ASP A 18 13.67 -12.41 24.67
C ASP A 18 14.49 -11.23 25.25
N ASP A 19 15.82 -11.37 25.31
CA ASP A 19 16.73 -10.32 25.77
C ASP A 19 16.68 -9.10 24.84
N GLU A 20 16.70 -9.32 23.52
CA GLU A 20 16.55 -8.26 22.52
C GLU A 20 15.18 -7.57 22.59
N TYR A 21 14.11 -8.33 22.84
CA TYR A 21 12.77 -7.76 23.05
C TYR A 21 12.74 -6.83 24.28
N ASN A 22 13.33 -7.27 25.40
CA ASN A 22 13.39 -6.46 26.61
C ASN A 22 14.20 -5.18 26.41
N LEU A 23 15.29 -5.25 25.64
CA LEU A 23 16.09 -4.09 25.26
C LEU A 23 15.30 -3.12 24.37
N ALA A 24 14.61 -3.63 23.33
CA ALA A 24 13.78 -2.83 22.44
C ALA A 24 12.65 -2.13 23.20
N LYS A 25 11.98 -2.86 24.10
CA LYS A 25 10.95 -2.30 24.99
C LYS A 25 11.52 -1.23 25.91
N GLY A 26 12.76 -1.40 26.38
CA GLY A 26 13.50 -0.40 27.14
C GLY A 26 13.73 0.89 26.35
N TYR A 27 14.11 0.79 25.07
CA TYR A 27 14.23 1.96 24.20
C TYR A 27 12.90 2.67 24.01
N TRP A 28 11.83 1.93 23.74
CA TRP A 28 10.50 2.51 23.55
C TRP A 28 10.00 3.25 24.80
N LYS A 29 10.16 2.67 26.00
CA LYS A 29 9.81 3.34 27.28
C LYS A 29 10.57 4.64 27.51
N LYS A 30 11.77 4.79 26.96
CA LYS A 30 12.59 6.01 27.03
C LYS A 30 12.24 7.03 25.92
N GLY A 31 11.20 6.77 25.12
CA GLY A 31 10.79 7.58 23.98
C GLY A 31 11.62 7.36 22.72
N ASN A 32 12.56 6.39 22.70
CA ASN A 32 13.41 6.11 21.55
C ASN A 32 12.78 5.04 20.64
N ARG A 33 11.73 5.43 19.91
CA ARG A 33 10.95 4.53 19.03
C ARG A 33 11.75 3.99 17.87
N ILE A 34 12.60 4.81 17.25
CA ILE A 34 13.41 4.41 16.10
C ILE A 34 14.32 3.24 16.48
N GLU A 35 15.03 3.32 17.61
CA GLU A 35 15.91 2.23 18.02
C GLU A 35 15.13 0.96 18.42
N ALA A 36 13.94 1.11 19.00
CA ALA A 36 13.07 -0.02 19.28
C ALA A 36 12.60 -0.73 17.99
N LEU A 37 12.13 0.03 17.00
CA LEU A 37 11.71 -0.52 15.70
C LEU A 37 12.88 -1.16 14.94
N MET A 38 14.07 -0.58 15.06
CA MET A 38 15.28 -1.11 14.44
C MET A 38 15.74 -2.43 15.03
N LEU A 39 15.81 -2.49 16.35
CA LEU A 39 16.22 -3.70 17.04
C LEU A 39 15.22 -4.83 16.75
N THR A 40 13.92 -4.56 16.86
CA THR A 40 12.88 -5.55 16.54
C THR A 40 12.97 -6.01 15.08
N GLU A 41 13.14 -5.10 14.11
CA GLU A 41 13.24 -5.47 12.69
C GLU A 41 14.47 -6.33 12.40
N LYS A 42 15.60 -5.98 13.03
CA LYS A 42 16.84 -6.74 12.91
C LYS A 42 16.67 -8.15 13.47
N THR A 43 16.13 -8.29 14.69
CA THR A 43 15.86 -9.59 15.31
C THR A 43 14.95 -10.45 14.43
N ILE A 44 13.86 -9.86 13.91
CA ILE A 44 12.93 -10.57 13.01
C ILE A 44 13.64 -11.04 11.74
N SER A 45 14.49 -10.20 11.16
CA SER A 45 15.21 -10.51 9.92
C SER A 45 16.25 -11.62 10.14
N ASP A 46 17.02 -11.54 11.22
CA ASP A 46 18.09 -12.50 11.55
C ASP A 46 17.52 -13.90 11.87
N GLN A 47 16.32 -13.95 12.48
CA GLN A 47 15.68 -15.17 12.95
C GLN A 47 14.71 -15.80 11.96
N GLY A 48 14.72 -15.38 10.68
CA GLY A 48 13.69 -15.60 9.63
C GLY A 48 13.18 -17.02 9.35
N LYS A 49 13.56 -18.05 10.12
CA LYS A 49 13.01 -19.42 10.11
C LYS A 49 12.22 -19.81 11.37
N ASN A 50 12.35 -19.06 12.47
CA ASN A 50 11.68 -19.32 13.76
C ASN A 50 10.59 -18.27 14.05
N GLU A 51 9.69 -18.02 13.10
CA GLU A 51 8.68 -16.95 13.21
C GLU A 51 7.79 -17.06 14.47
N SER A 52 7.59 -18.27 14.99
CA SER A 52 6.80 -18.50 16.21
C SER A 52 7.45 -17.95 17.48
N SER A 53 8.77 -17.73 17.52
CA SER A 53 9.46 -17.14 18.68
C SER A 53 9.56 -15.62 18.63
N CYS A 54 9.43 -15.00 17.45
CA CYS A 54 9.58 -13.55 17.26
C CYS A 54 8.27 -12.75 17.40
N TYR A 55 7.16 -13.38 17.77
CA TYR A 55 5.85 -12.71 17.83
C TYR A 55 5.84 -11.48 18.77
N VAL A 56 6.58 -11.53 19.88
CA VAL A 56 6.70 -10.40 20.83
C VAL A 56 7.32 -9.15 20.19
N HIS A 57 8.23 -9.32 19.22
CA HIS A 57 8.84 -8.23 18.47
C HIS A 57 7.86 -7.64 17.47
N HIS A 58 7.09 -8.49 16.79
CA HIS A 58 5.98 -8.05 15.93
C HIS A 58 4.92 -7.28 16.73
N GLU A 59 4.55 -7.75 17.92
CA GLU A 59 3.61 -7.04 18.79
C GLU A 59 4.15 -5.68 19.23
N LEU A 60 5.44 -5.59 19.58
CA LEU A 60 6.07 -4.32 19.95
C LEU A 60 6.08 -3.33 18.78
N GLN A 61 6.39 -3.77 17.57
CA GLN A 61 6.26 -2.92 16.37
C GLN A 61 4.81 -2.47 16.17
N GLY A 62 3.85 -3.39 16.36
CA GLY A 62 2.41 -3.10 16.29
C GLY A 62 2.00 -1.99 17.25
N ASP A 63 2.44 -2.08 18.51
CA ASP A 63 2.19 -1.08 19.55
C ASP A 63 2.82 0.28 19.18
N ILE A 64 4.08 0.29 18.72
CA ILE A 64 4.77 1.52 18.34
C ILE A 64 4.08 2.21 17.15
N PHE A 65 3.72 1.45 16.11
CA PHE A 65 3.00 2.03 14.95
C PHE A 65 1.60 2.51 15.34
N TYR A 66 0.90 1.80 16.23
CA TYR A 66 -0.40 2.25 16.72
C TYR A 66 -0.27 3.59 17.48
N GLN A 67 0.71 3.70 18.39
CA GLN A 67 0.99 4.95 19.10
C GLN A 67 1.36 6.09 18.13
N LEU A 68 2.21 5.83 17.13
CA LEU A 68 2.53 6.82 16.10
C LEU A 68 1.28 7.30 15.35
N ALA A 69 0.32 6.41 15.11
CA ALA A 69 -0.95 6.78 14.49
C ALA A 69 -1.83 7.64 15.41
N GLU A 70 -1.82 7.42 16.73
CA GLU A 70 -2.56 8.24 17.69
C GLU A 70 -1.97 9.65 17.82
N GLU A 71 -0.65 9.77 17.78
CA GLU A 71 0.06 11.05 17.95
C GLU A 71 0.18 11.88 16.66
N THR A 72 -0.11 11.30 15.49
CA THR A 72 -0.05 12.02 14.21
C THR A 72 -1.25 12.96 14.08
N GLU A 73 -1.03 14.26 14.37
CA GLU A 73 -2.07 15.31 14.31
C GLU A 73 -2.28 15.92 12.90
N ILE A 74 -1.33 15.74 11.96
CA ILE A 74 -1.18 16.67 10.82
C ILE A 74 -1.74 16.13 9.47
N THR A 75 -1.68 14.83 9.16
CA THR A 75 -2.31 14.30 7.93
C THR A 75 -2.99 12.95 8.19
N ASN A 76 -4.28 12.88 7.82
CA ASN A 76 -5.06 11.64 7.93
C ASN A 76 -4.40 10.47 7.19
N ASP A 77 -3.59 10.73 6.16
CA ASP A 77 -2.99 9.69 5.34
C ASP A 77 -1.78 8.99 5.99
N ILE A 78 -0.85 9.73 6.61
CA ILE A 78 0.28 9.12 7.34
C ILE A 78 -0.24 8.26 8.50
N LYS A 79 -1.22 8.79 9.24
CA LYS A 79 -1.92 8.04 10.31
C LYS A 79 -2.44 6.70 9.80
N ARG A 80 -3.13 6.69 8.65
CA ARG A 80 -3.65 5.45 8.04
C ARG A 80 -2.53 4.48 7.64
N VAL A 81 -1.38 4.96 7.16
CA VAL A 81 -0.22 4.10 6.87
C VAL A 81 0.29 3.42 8.13
N TYR A 82 0.45 4.16 9.23
CA TYR A 82 0.83 3.58 10.52
C TYR A 82 -0.19 2.56 11.04
N LEU A 83 -1.49 2.82 10.90
CA LEU A 83 -2.53 1.84 11.26
C LEU A 83 -2.46 0.55 10.42
N PHE A 84 -2.16 0.66 9.11
CA PHE A 84 -1.92 -0.53 8.30
C PHE A 84 -0.67 -1.29 8.75
N ALA A 85 0.43 -0.60 9.03
CA ALA A 85 1.65 -1.23 9.53
C ALA A 85 1.41 -1.94 10.87
N SER A 86 0.68 -1.29 11.79
CA SER A 86 0.26 -1.86 13.07
C SER A 86 -0.58 -3.13 12.87
N LEU A 87 -1.61 -3.07 12.02
CA LEU A 87 -2.43 -4.23 11.67
C LEU A 87 -1.59 -5.39 11.12
N TYR A 88 -0.64 -5.11 10.23
CA TYR A 88 0.21 -6.14 9.65
C TYR A 88 1.13 -6.75 10.70
N ALA A 89 1.73 -5.95 11.58
CA ALA A 89 2.58 -6.41 12.66
C ALA A 89 1.81 -7.36 13.60
N PHE A 90 0.61 -6.98 14.06
CA PHE A 90 -0.20 -7.86 14.90
C PHE A 90 -0.75 -9.10 14.18
N SER A 91 -0.91 -9.04 12.85
CA SER A 91 -1.41 -10.17 12.08
C SER A 91 -0.37 -11.28 11.85
N MET A 92 0.88 -11.05 12.26
CA MET A 92 1.98 -12.01 12.11
C MET A 92 1.84 -13.23 13.03
N PHE A 93 1.08 -13.12 14.12
CA PHE A 93 0.80 -14.24 15.02
C PHE A 93 -0.58 -14.83 14.72
N THR A 94 -0.61 -16.06 14.20
CA THR A 94 -1.83 -16.69 13.67
C THR A 94 -2.40 -17.79 14.57
N LEU A 95 -1.69 -18.22 15.61
CA LEU A 95 -2.13 -19.28 16.51
C LEU A 95 -3.16 -18.72 17.52
N PRO A 96 -4.39 -19.24 17.55
CA PRO A 96 -5.35 -18.88 18.59
C PRO A 96 -4.99 -19.58 19.91
N CYS A 97 -4.10 -18.96 20.68
CA CYS A 97 -3.74 -19.38 22.03
C CYS A 97 -3.82 -18.20 23.01
N HIS A 98 -3.67 -18.45 24.32
CA HIS A 98 -3.69 -17.39 25.33
C HIS A 98 -2.61 -16.32 25.10
N ASP A 99 -1.45 -16.71 24.58
CA ASP A 99 -0.36 -15.77 24.26
C ASP A 99 -0.70 -14.84 23.09
N ALA A 100 -1.74 -15.16 22.30
CA ALA A 100 -2.18 -14.37 21.14
C ALA A 100 -3.10 -13.19 21.49
N LEU A 101 -3.60 -13.11 22.72
CA LEU A 101 -4.68 -12.17 23.07
C LEU A 101 -4.28 -10.71 22.87
N LYS A 102 -3.00 -10.38 23.08
CA LYS A 102 -2.47 -9.04 22.82
C LYS A 102 -2.47 -8.73 21.31
N SER A 103 -1.99 -9.67 20.48
CA SER A 103 -2.10 -9.57 19.02
C SER A 103 -3.54 -9.42 18.52
N PHE A 104 -4.49 -10.16 19.10
CA PHE A 104 -5.91 -10.01 18.76
C PHE A 104 -6.43 -8.61 19.11
N ARG A 105 -6.12 -8.11 20.30
CA ARG A 105 -6.48 -6.76 20.75
C ARG A 105 -5.95 -5.69 19.79
N GLY A 106 -4.66 -5.73 19.47
CA GLY A 106 -4.03 -4.81 18.54
C GLY A 106 -4.63 -4.86 17.13
N CYS A 107 -4.93 -6.06 16.62
CA CYS A 107 -5.64 -6.24 15.35
C CYS A 107 -7.04 -5.60 15.36
N VAL A 108 -7.83 -5.86 16.40
CA VAL A 108 -9.21 -5.36 16.50
C VAL A 108 -9.22 -3.83 16.55
N LEU A 109 -8.39 -3.23 17.39
CA LEU A 109 -8.28 -1.76 17.51
C LEU A 109 -7.84 -1.12 16.19
N SER A 110 -6.78 -1.64 15.56
CA SER A 110 -6.31 -1.14 14.26
C SER A 110 -7.38 -1.24 13.17
N LEU A 111 -8.15 -2.34 13.15
CA LEU A 111 -9.24 -2.53 12.19
C LEU A 111 -10.41 -1.58 12.44
N ILE A 112 -10.80 -1.38 13.70
CA ILE A 112 -11.85 -0.42 14.07
C ILE A 112 -11.44 0.98 13.62
N GLN A 113 -10.23 1.41 13.98
CA GLN A 113 -9.76 2.75 13.66
C GLN A 113 -9.58 2.96 12.16
N LEU A 114 -9.12 1.95 11.41
CA LEU A 114 -9.12 1.99 9.93
C LEU A 114 -10.55 2.07 9.38
N GLY A 115 -11.51 1.37 9.99
CA GLY A 115 -12.93 1.46 9.67
C GLY A 115 -13.45 2.89 9.84
N ASP A 116 -13.18 3.51 10.99
CA ASP A 116 -13.62 4.87 11.31
C ASP A 116 -12.98 5.91 10.39
N GLN A 117 -11.69 5.74 10.07
CA GLN A 117 -10.93 6.67 9.24
C GLN A 117 -11.25 6.56 7.74
N LEU A 118 -11.67 5.39 7.25
CA LEU A 118 -11.92 5.13 5.84
C LEU A 118 -13.41 5.01 5.49
N GLY A 119 -14.29 4.82 6.47
CA GLY A 119 -15.71 4.53 6.25
C GLY A 119 -15.97 3.18 5.56
N ILE A 120 -14.99 2.26 5.57
CA ILE A 120 -15.05 1.00 4.83
C ILE A 120 -15.52 -0.14 5.75
N LYS A 121 -16.76 -0.59 5.52
CA LYS A 121 -17.43 -1.66 6.30
C LYS A 121 -16.66 -2.97 6.41
N LYS A 122 -15.77 -3.27 5.45
CA LYS A 122 -14.96 -4.49 5.43
C LYS A 122 -14.00 -4.54 6.63
N PHE A 123 -13.55 -3.41 7.15
CA PHE A 123 -12.68 -3.38 8.33
C PHE A 123 -13.44 -3.76 9.59
N TYR A 124 -14.64 -3.21 9.82
CA TYR A 124 -15.50 -3.62 10.94
C TYR A 124 -15.86 -5.11 10.88
N ARG A 125 -16.19 -5.65 9.69
CA ARG A 125 -16.43 -7.10 9.53
C ARG A 125 -15.24 -7.95 9.97
N LYS A 126 -14.02 -7.52 9.66
CA LYS A 126 -12.80 -8.20 10.09
C LYS A 126 -12.55 -8.02 11.59
N ALA A 127 -12.82 -6.84 12.12
CA ALA A 127 -12.69 -6.55 13.55
C ALA A 127 -13.63 -7.45 14.36
N ALA A 128 -14.91 -7.54 13.99
CA ALA A 128 -15.88 -8.44 14.61
C ALA A 128 -15.42 -9.90 14.56
N SER A 129 -14.95 -10.37 13.39
CA SER A 129 -14.42 -11.73 13.26
C SER A 129 -13.22 -12.00 14.17
N LYS A 130 -12.32 -11.03 14.35
CA LYS A 130 -11.15 -11.16 15.23
C LYS A 130 -11.51 -11.06 16.71
N ALA A 131 -12.43 -10.18 17.07
CA ALA A 131 -12.96 -10.09 18.44
C ALA A 131 -13.68 -11.38 18.84
N TYR A 132 -14.50 -11.94 17.96
CA TYR A 132 -15.15 -13.23 18.20
C TYR A 132 -14.16 -14.39 18.38
N GLN A 133 -13.08 -14.43 17.58
CA GLN A 133 -12.00 -15.41 17.78
C GLN A 133 -11.36 -15.26 19.16
N ALA A 134 -11.09 -14.03 19.60
CA ALA A 134 -10.55 -13.80 20.93
C ALA A 134 -11.51 -14.24 22.04
N LEU A 135 -12.81 -13.94 21.92
CA LEU A 135 -13.86 -14.39 22.86
C LEU A 135 -13.91 -15.90 23.00
N SER A 136 -13.74 -16.65 21.90
CA SER A 136 -13.71 -18.12 21.95
C SER A 136 -12.54 -18.66 22.78
N VAL A 137 -11.43 -17.92 22.88
CA VAL A 137 -10.27 -18.27 23.69
C VAL A 137 -10.49 -17.86 25.15
N THR A 138 -11.03 -16.66 25.39
CA THR A 138 -11.16 -16.09 26.73
C THR A 138 -12.38 -16.57 27.51
N ASN A 139 -13.44 -17.05 26.85
CA ASN A 139 -14.63 -17.64 27.51
C ASN A 139 -14.32 -18.97 28.23
N SER A 140 -13.15 -19.55 27.99
CA SER A 140 -12.73 -20.81 28.64
C SER A 140 -12.14 -20.62 30.04
N SER A 141 -11.95 -19.39 30.53
CA SER A 141 -11.32 -19.13 31.83
C SER A 141 -11.76 -17.84 32.51
N GLU A 142 -12.08 -17.91 33.81
CA GLU A 142 -12.44 -16.76 34.66
C GLU A 142 -11.32 -15.71 34.77
N LYS A 143 -10.07 -16.09 34.52
CA LYS A 143 -8.89 -15.21 34.56
C LYS A 143 -8.99 -14.04 33.57
N TYR A 144 -9.75 -14.18 32.49
CA TYR A 144 -9.82 -13.18 31.41
C TYR A 144 -11.11 -12.37 31.41
N THR A 145 -11.85 -12.30 32.52
CA THR A 145 -13.16 -11.62 32.61
C THR A 145 -13.12 -10.16 32.15
N ALA A 146 -12.06 -9.39 32.43
CA ALA A 146 -11.93 -8.01 31.96
C ALA A 146 -11.70 -7.93 30.44
N LEU A 147 -10.80 -8.75 29.90
CA LEU A 147 -10.53 -8.85 28.46
C LEU A 147 -11.75 -9.35 27.68
N ASN A 148 -12.52 -10.28 28.25
CA ASN A 148 -13.81 -10.73 27.71
C ASN A 148 -14.75 -9.54 27.48
N LYS A 149 -14.91 -8.67 28.49
CA LYS A 149 -15.75 -7.47 28.38
C LYS A 149 -15.25 -6.49 27.32
N GLU A 150 -13.93 -6.30 27.19
CA GLU A 150 -13.35 -5.47 26.13
C GLU A 150 -13.66 -6.03 24.73
N PHE A 151 -13.40 -7.32 24.50
CA PHE A 151 -13.66 -7.95 23.21
C PHE A 151 -15.14 -7.99 22.86
N ASP A 152 -16.02 -8.21 23.83
CA ASP A 152 -17.46 -8.18 23.64
C ASP A 152 -17.94 -6.77 23.25
N GLY A 153 -17.43 -5.73 23.92
CA GLY A 153 -17.69 -4.34 23.56
C GLY A 153 -17.26 -3.99 22.14
N TRP A 154 -16.04 -4.39 21.74
CA TRP A 154 -15.56 -4.17 20.36
C TRP A 154 -16.31 -4.99 19.32
N TYR A 155 -16.71 -6.22 19.66
CA TYR A 155 -17.54 -7.04 18.79
C TYR A 155 -18.89 -6.36 18.54
N GLY A 156 -19.54 -5.89 19.61
CA GLY A 156 -20.79 -5.12 19.54
C GLY A 156 -20.66 -3.87 18.68
N TYR A 157 -19.65 -3.03 18.96
CA TYR A 157 -19.38 -1.81 18.19
C TYR A 157 -19.15 -2.11 16.69
N ALA A 158 -18.33 -3.12 16.38
CA ALA A 158 -18.04 -3.49 15.00
C ALA A 158 -19.28 -4.03 14.26
N GLU A 159 -20.15 -4.79 14.91
CA GLU A 159 -21.41 -5.27 14.32
C GLU A 159 -22.43 -4.14 14.13
N GLU A 160 -22.45 -3.14 15.01
CA GLU A 160 -23.26 -1.92 14.84
C GLU A 160 -22.80 -1.12 13.63
N LYS A 161 -21.52 -0.75 13.57
CA LYS A 161 -20.93 0.04 12.47
C LYS A 161 -21.03 -0.64 11.10
N LYS A 162 -21.03 -1.97 11.07
CA LYS A 162 -21.27 -2.74 9.85
C LYS A 162 -22.71 -2.59 9.32
N LYS A 163 -23.69 -2.41 10.21
CA LYS A 163 -25.14 -2.33 9.90
C LYS A 163 -25.61 -0.91 9.61
N GLU A 164 -24.91 0.12 10.10
CA GLU A 164 -25.22 1.52 9.79
C GLU A 164 -25.40 1.70 8.27
N LYS A 165 -26.59 2.12 7.82
CA LYS A 165 -26.75 2.59 6.44
C LYS A 165 -25.84 3.81 6.31
N ASN A 166 -24.99 3.84 5.29
CA ASN A 166 -24.15 5.01 5.03
C ASN A 166 -25.09 6.22 4.94
N SER A 167 -25.19 7.01 6.00
CA SER A 167 -25.48 8.42 5.83
C SER A 167 -24.30 8.93 5.02
N ASN A 168 -24.59 9.55 3.88
CA ASN A 168 -23.60 10.42 3.25
C ASN A 168 -23.38 11.56 4.25
N ALA A 169 -22.50 11.34 5.23
CA ALA A 169 -21.83 12.43 5.91
C ALA A 169 -20.90 13.02 4.86
N VAL A 170 -21.44 13.96 4.10
CA VAL A 170 -20.66 15.03 3.50
C VAL A 170 -19.79 15.54 4.65
N VAL A 171 -18.50 15.22 4.60
CA VAL A 171 -17.52 15.97 5.36
C VAL A 171 -17.55 17.35 4.75
N THR A 172 -18.38 18.22 5.32
CA THR A 172 -18.30 19.67 5.10
C THR A 172 -16.89 20.05 5.51
N VAL A 173 -16.06 20.32 4.51
CA VAL A 173 -14.87 21.14 4.69
C VAL A 173 -15.40 22.52 5.08
N SER A 174 -15.31 22.83 6.37
CA SER A 174 -15.53 24.17 6.87
C SER A 174 -14.34 25.03 6.42
N GLU A 175 -14.44 25.62 5.23
CA GLU A 175 -13.66 26.81 4.90
C GLU A 175 -14.24 27.98 5.69
N THR A 176 -13.75 28.18 6.91
CA THR A 176 -13.81 29.50 7.55
C THR A 176 -12.45 30.13 7.41
N SER A 177 -12.28 30.84 6.30
CA SER A 177 -11.24 31.85 6.13
C SER A 177 -11.44 32.94 7.18
N THR A 178 -10.61 32.93 8.21
CA THR A 178 -10.51 34.00 9.19
C THR A 178 -9.83 35.21 8.53
N MET A 179 -10.61 36.11 7.93
CA MET A 179 -10.15 37.47 7.61
C MET A 179 -10.21 38.31 8.89
N ALA A 180 -9.19 38.17 9.74
CA ALA A 180 -8.93 39.14 10.79
C ALA A 180 -8.29 40.38 10.13
N ASN A 181 -9.07 41.44 9.99
CA ASN A 181 -8.54 42.78 9.70
C ASN A 181 -7.67 43.24 10.88
N GLN A 182 -6.36 43.11 10.72
CA GLN A 182 -5.40 43.94 11.46
C GLN A 182 -4.92 45.06 10.54
N MET A 183 -5.50 46.24 10.72
CA MET A 183 -4.82 47.49 10.40
C MET A 183 -3.56 47.57 11.26
N VAL A 184 -2.40 47.30 10.67
CA VAL A 184 -1.11 47.62 11.25
C VAL A 184 -0.57 48.87 10.57
N LEU A 185 -0.31 49.88 11.42
CA LEU A 185 0.41 51.10 11.10
C LEU A 185 1.58 50.85 10.14
N LYS A 186 1.74 51.73 9.15
CA LYS A 186 2.90 51.87 8.27
C LYS A 186 4.22 51.86 9.06
N LYS A 187 4.81 50.68 9.27
CA LYS A 187 6.25 50.50 9.48
C LYS A 187 6.85 50.08 8.14
N LYS A 188 7.91 50.77 7.70
CA LYS A 188 8.60 50.51 6.43
C LYS A 188 8.86 49.00 6.28
N ASN A 189 8.43 48.39 5.17
CA ASN A 189 8.58 46.96 4.92
C ASN A 189 10.10 46.60 4.82
N PRO A 190 10.67 45.80 5.74
CA PRO A 190 12.08 45.41 5.70
C PRO A 190 12.48 44.71 4.40
N PHE A 191 11.52 44.07 3.74
CA PHE A 191 11.70 43.37 2.45
C PHE A 191 12.08 44.33 1.32
N GLN A 192 11.38 45.47 1.22
CA GLN A 192 11.64 46.46 0.17
C GLN A 192 12.98 47.16 0.38
N GLN A 193 13.41 47.34 1.63
CA GLN A 193 14.70 47.94 1.96
C GLN A 193 15.87 47.06 1.52
N LEU A 194 15.81 45.74 1.78
CA LEU A 194 16.86 44.82 1.36
C LEU A 194 16.94 44.68 -0.15
N LYS A 195 15.80 44.67 -0.86
CA LYS A 195 15.76 44.68 -2.32
C LYS A 195 16.38 45.94 -2.90
N PHE A 196 16.00 47.10 -2.38
CA PHE A 196 16.58 48.37 -2.80
C PHE A 196 18.10 48.44 -2.54
N PHE A 197 18.52 48.00 -1.34
CA PHE A 197 19.94 47.92 -1.01
C PHE A 197 20.71 47.02 -1.98
N TRP A 198 20.16 45.85 -2.30
CA TRP A 198 20.77 44.88 -3.22
C TRP A 198 20.98 45.44 -4.62
N VAL A 199 19.99 46.14 -5.19
CA VAL A 199 20.09 46.74 -6.52
C VAL A 199 21.29 47.69 -6.61
N ASN A 200 21.56 48.44 -5.54
CA ASN A 200 22.63 49.44 -5.45
C ASN A 200 24.03 48.86 -5.15
N LEU A 201 24.16 47.55 -4.94
CA LEU A 201 25.47 46.91 -4.79
C LEU A 201 26.17 46.78 -6.15
N ASP A 202 27.50 46.89 -6.16
CA ASP A 202 28.30 46.64 -7.35
C ASP A 202 28.31 45.14 -7.72
N ASP A 203 28.54 44.85 -9.00
CA ASP A 203 28.46 43.48 -9.53
C ASP A 203 29.50 42.54 -8.92
N LYS A 204 30.66 43.06 -8.50
CA LYS A 204 31.67 42.25 -7.82
C LYS A 204 31.17 41.82 -6.45
N THR A 205 30.63 42.75 -5.67
CA THR A 205 30.00 42.42 -4.37
C THR A 205 28.85 41.42 -4.54
N LYS A 206 28.03 41.55 -5.59
CA LYS A 206 26.94 40.60 -5.89
C LYS A 206 27.49 39.20 -6.22
N ARG A 207 28.54 39.07 -7.03
CA ARG A 207 29.22 37.79 -7.31
C ARG A 207 29.84 37.17 -6.06
N ASP A 208 30.45 37.98 -5.20
CA ASP A 208 31.04 37.52 -3.92
C ASP A 208 30.00 36.93 -2.95
N PHE A 209 28.70 37.18 -3.15
CA PHE A 209 27.63 36.53 -2.39
C PHE A 209 27.36 35.08 -2.81
N LEU A 210 27.76 34.67 -4.02
CA LEU A 210 27.69 33.27 -4.45
C LEU A 210 28.80 32.40 -3.84
N VAL A 211 29.82 33.02 -3.23
CA VAL A 211 30.92 32.32 -2.56
C VAL A 211 30.75 32.47 -1.04
N VAL A 212 30.35 31.38 -0.39
CA VAL A 212 30.11 31.36 1.05
C VAL A 212 31.33 30.79 1.77
N ASP A 213 32.02 31.68 2.49
CA ASP A 213 33.14 31.33 3.35
C ASP A 213 32.73 30.30 4.41
N PHE A 214 33.25 29.08 4.27
CA PHE A 214 32.85 27.96 5.13
C PHE A 214 33.27 28.16 6.58
N ARG A 215 34.43 28.78 6.85
CA ARG A 215 34.91 29.02 8.21
C ARG A 215 34.00 30.02 8.92
N LYS A 216 33.69 31.14 8.26
CA LYS A 216 32.78 32.16 8.79
C LYS A 216 31.37 31.60 9.02
N LEU A 217 30.86 30.77 8.11
CA LEU A 217 29.58 30.10 8.28
C LEU A 217 29.57 29.17 9.50
N ILE A 218 30.63 28.38 9.69
CA ILE A 218 30.76 27.48 10.84
C ILE A 218 30.83 28.24 12.16
N GLU A 219 31.57 29.34 12.21
CA GLU A 219 31.64 30.22 13.38
C GLU A 219 30.29 30.85 13.68
N TYR A 220 29.59 31.36 12.66
CA TYR A 220 28.23 31.87 12.79
C TYR A 220 27.28 30.81 13.37
N ILE A 221 27.28 29.59 12.83
CA ILE A 221 26.41 28.51 13.32
C ILE A 221 26.71 28.18 14.78
N GLN A 222 27.99 28.18 15.18
CA GLN A 222 28.36 27.93 16.56
C GLN A 222 27.84 29.01 17.50
N ASN A 223 27.97 30.28 17.09
CA ASN A 223 27.61 31.42 17.92
C ASN A 223 26.09 31.56 18.08
N GLU A 224 25.34 31.37 17.00
CA GLU A 224 23.88 31.55 17.00
C GLU A 224 23.12 30.31 17.50
N TYR A 225 23.59 29.10 17.15
CA TYR A 225 22.84 27.86 17.38
C TYR A 225 23.56 26.83 18.27
N GLY A 226 24.84 27.06 18.58
CA GLY A 226 25.60 26.23 19.52
C GLY A 226 26.37 25.06 18.89
N LYS A 227 27.12 24.36 19.76
CA LYS A 227 28.08 23.31 19.36
C LYS A 227 27.44 22.08 18.72
N GLU A 228 26.25 21.70 19.16
CA GLU A 228 25.57 20.50 18.65
C GLU A 228 25.14 20.67 17.19
N VAL A 229 24.63 21.86 16.85
CA VAL A 229 24.19 22.22 15.49
C VAL A 229 25.37 22.27 14.54
N LYS A 230 26.46 22.90 14.97
CA LYS A 230 27.74 22.87 14.26
C LYS A 230 28.18 21.43 13.95
N ARG A 231 28.02 20.50 14.90
CA ARG A 231 28.39 19.09 14.70
C ARG A 231 27.51 18.43 13.64
N TYR A 232 26.20 18.63 13.65
CA TYR A 232 25.31 18.09 12.63
C TYR A 232 25.57 18.70 11.26
N PHE A 233 25.76 20.02 11.19
CA PHE A 233 26.06 20.73 9.94
C PHE A 233 27.35 20.19 9.31
N ARG A 234 28.42 20.10 10.12
CA ARG A 234 29.68 19.51 9.68
C ARG A 234 29.52 18.08 9.19
N LYS A 235 28.68 17.25 9.81
CA LYS A 235 28.42 15.89 9.29
C LYS A 235 27.80 15.94 7.90
N CYS A 236 26.78 16.76 7.68
CA CYS A 236 26.14 16.90 6.36
C CYS A 236 27.15 17.37 5.29
N VAL A 237 28.04 18.30 5.64
CA VAL A 237 29.03 18.86 4.70
C VAL A 237 30.26 17.96 4.53
N ILE A 238 30.76 17.29 5.58
CA ILE A 238 31.90 16.35 5.49
C ILE A 238 31.49 15.09 4.72
N SER A 239 30.23 14.67 4.80
CA SER A 239 29.71 13.59 3.97
C SER A 239 29.82 13.89 2.46
N LEU A 240 29.99 15.15 2.05
CA LEU A 240 30.23 15.57 0.66
C LEU A 240 31.61 15.20 0.12
N ILE A 241 32.54 14.75 0.98
CA ILE A 241 33.80 14.15 0.54
C ILE A 241 33.52 12.88 -0.29
N SER A 242 32.33 12.27 -0.13
CA SER A 242 31.83 11.19 -0.99
C SER A 242 31.19 11.67 -2.31
N LEU A 243 31.28 12.97 -2.62
CA LEU A 243 30.84 13.64 -3.85
C LEU A 243 29.33 13.63 -4.14
N HIS A 244 28.45 13.38 -3.16
CA HIS A 244 27.01 13.36 -3.39
C HIS A 244 26.21 14.13 -2.32
N TRP A 245 25.27 14.96 -2.76
CA TRP A 245 24.28 15.60 -1.89
C TRP A 245 23.14 14.66 -1.50
N ARG A 246 22.84 13.75 -2.42
CA ARG A 246 21.76 12.78 -2.33
C ARG A 246 22.30 11.37 -2.41
N TYR A 247 21.77 10.49 -1.56
CA TYR A 247 21.97 9.06 -1.68
C TYR A 247 20.77 8.33 -1.08
N TRP A 248 20.70 7.02 -1.31
CA TRP A 248 19.69 6.14 -0.76
C TRP A 248 20.29 5.24 0.30
N LYS A 249 19.83 5.42 1.53
CA LYS A 249 20.28 4.63 2.68
C LYS A 249 19.29 3.49 2.96
N CYS A 250 19.81 2.28 3.06
CA CYS A 250 19.03 1.21 3.67
C CYS A 250 18.81 1.56 5.14
N HIS A 251 17.56 1.54 5.60
CA HIS A 251 17.28 1.85 7.00
C HIS A 251 17.45 0.64 7.92
N ILE A 252 17.71 -0.56 7.42
CA ILE A 252 17.92 -1.77 8.22
C ILE A 252 19.41 -2.06 8.45
N CYS A 253 20.21 -2.03 7.39
CA CYS A 253 21.66 -2.25 7.46
C CYS A 253 22.45 -1.00 7.09
N SER A 254 23.78 -1.10 7.08
CA SER A 254 24.68 0.02 6.77
C SER A 254 24.80 0.35 5.27
N GLN A 255 24.09 -0.36 4.38
CA GLN A 255 24.23 -0.17 2.94
C GLN A 255 23.79 1.23 2.50
N VAL A 256 24.64 1.87 1.69
CA VAL A 256 24.38 3.13 0.98
C VAL A 256 24.43 2.86 -0.52
N ASN A 257 23.50 3.44 -1.27
CA ASN A 257 23.42 3.33 -2.72
C ASN A 257 23.31 4.74 -3.32
N TYR A 258 23.89 4.93 -4.50
CA TYR A 258 23.89 6.23 -5.19
C TYR A 258 22.87 6.27 -6.33
N CYS A 259 22.11 5.20 -6.54
CA CYS A 259 20.94 5.23 -7.42
C CYS A 259 19.74 4.54 -6.76
N PHE A 260 18.55 4.95 -7.19
CA PHE A 260 17.28 4.41 -6.73
C PHE A 260 17.16 2.90 -6.97
N THR A 261 17.55 2.43 -8.17
CA THR A 261 17.39 1.03 -8.59
C THR A 261 18.21 0.09 -7.72
N ASP A 262 19.46 0.43 -7.41
CA ASP A 262 20.33 -0.39 -6.56
C ASP A 262 19.78 -0.47 -5.13
N CYS A 263 19.27 0.64 -4.59
CA CYS A 263 18.63 0.63 -3.28
C CYS A 263 17.39 -0.28 -3.25
N LYS A 264 16.53 -0.16 -4.27
CA LYS A 264 15.36 -1.03 -4.42
C LYS A 264 15.76 -2.49 -4.44
N MET A 265 16.71 -2.87 -5.30
CA MET A 265 17.17 -4.26 -5.42
C MET A 265 17.79 -4.75 -4.11
N HIS A 266 18.63 -3.95 -3.46
CA HIS A 266 19.19 -4.29 -2.15
C HIS A 266 18.11 -4.59 -1.11
N ILE A 267 17.09 -3.73 -0.99
CA ILE A 267 16.01 -3.92 -0.03
C ILE A 267 15.24 -5.21 -0.33
N LEU A 268 14.88 -5.43 -1.58
CA LEU A 268 14.11 -6.61 -1.99
C LEU A 268 14.89 -7.91 -1.85
N ASP A 269 16.21 -7.88 -2.07
CA ASP A 269 17.05 -9.08 -2.02
C ASP A 269 17.48 -9.46 -0.61
N LYS A 270 17.66 -8.47 0.28
CA LYS A 270 18.24 -8.70 1.61
C LYS A 270 17.22 -8.61 2.74
N HIS A 271 16.14 -7.86 2.58
CA HIS A 271 15.24 -7.47 3.68
C HIS A 271 13.77 -7.83 3.45
N VAL A 272 13.41 -8.28 2.24
CA VAL A 272 12.06 -8.76 1.92
C VAL A 272 12.15 -10.24 1.58
N HIS A 273 11.36 -11.05 2.29
CA HIS A 273 11.25 -12.48 1.99
C HIS A 273 10.76 -12.68 0.55
N LYS A 274 11.38 -13.63 -0.17
CA LYS A 274 10.98 -13.98 -1.53
C LYS A 274 10.09 -15.20 -1.51
N TYR A 275 8.84 -15.01 -1.92
CA TYR A 275 7.90 -16.10 -2.20
C TYR A 275 7.47 -16.10 -3.67
N GLU A 276 7.79 -17.20 -4.35
CA GLU A 276 7.38 -17.46 -5.71
C GLU A 276 6.47 -18.69 -5.77
N PRO A 277 5.19 -18.52 -6.19
CA PRO A 277 4.27 -19.63 -6.34
C PRO A 277 4.57 -20.42 -7.62
N GLU A 278 4.25 -21.71 -7.58
CA GLU A 278 4.26 -22.59 -8.75
C GLU A 278 3.36 -22.03 -9.86
N PHE A 279 3.77 -22.20 -11.12
CA PHE A 279 3.06 -21.63 -12.26
C PHE A 279 1.63 -22.14 -12.37
N SER A 280 1.38 -23.43 -12.09
CA SER A 280 0.05 -24.05 -12.10
C SER A 280 -0.91 -23.48 -11.05
N ASP A 281 -0.38 -22.92 -9.96
CA ASP A 281 -1.17 -22.34 -8.88
C ASP A 281 -1.56 -20.89 -9.14
N ARG A 282 -1.03 -20.25 -10.19
CA ARG A 282 -1.33 -18.85 -10.51
C ARG A 282 -2.76 -18.70 -11.05
N PRO A 283 -3.54 -17.74 -10.54
CA PRO A 283 -4.80 -17.38 -11.17
C PRO A 283 -4.57 -16.95 -12.63
N LYS A 284 -5.46 -17.39 -13.52
CA LYS A 284 -5.49 -16.88 -14.89
C LYS A 284 -6.14 -15.50 -14.91
N TYR A 285 -5.55 -14.57 -15.64
CA TYR A 285 -6.15 -13.30 -15.99
C TYR A 285 -6.70 -13.36 -17.41
N VAL A 286 -7.61 -12.44 -17.73
CA VAL A 286 -8.20 -12.32 -19.07
C VAL A 286 -7.11 -12.14 -20.13
N ASP A 287 -7.33 -12.66 -21.33
CA ASP A 287 -6.38 -12.52 -22.42
C ASP A 287 -6.34 -11.09 -23.00
N GLU A 288 -5.36 -10.83 -23.85
CA GLU A 288 -5.18 -9.52 -24.48
C GLU A 288 -6.33 -9.18 -25.44
N ILE A 289 -6.96 -10.18 -26.06
CA ILE A 289 -8.06 -9.96 -27.01
C ILE A 289 -9.24 -9.36 -26.27
N LEU A 290 -9.66 -9.98 -25.16
CA LEU A 290 -10.74 -9.47 -24.33
C LEU A 290 -10.39 -8.12 -23.70
N ALA A 291 -9.14 -7.91 -23.28
CA ALA A 291 -8.68 -6.62 -22.78
C ALA A 291 -8.82 -5.51 -23.85
N ASP A 292 -8.47 -5.81 -25.10
CA ASP A 292 -8.62 -4.88 -26.22
C ASP A 292 -10.11 -4.57 -26.48
N MET A 293 -10.99 -5.59 -26.44
CA MET A 293 -12.44 -5.38 -26.55
C MET A 293 -12.97 -4.45 -25.45
N ILE A 294 -12.52 -4.62 -24.20
CA ILE A 294 -12.91 -3.76 -23.07
C ILE A 294 -12.45 -2.31 -23.31
N CYS A 295 -11.23 -2.12 -23.81
CA CYS A 295 -10.61 -0.82 -24.04
C CYS A 295 -11.24 -0.03 -25.19
N CYS A 296 -11.64 -0.69 -26.28
CA CYS A 296 -12.22 -0.08 -27.47
C CYS A 296 -13.69 0.35 -27.32
N GLY A 297 -14.36 0.00 -26.22
CA GLY A 297 -15.79 0.20 -26.07
C GLY A 297 -16.25 1.62 -25.80
N ASP A 298 -17.40 1.97 -26.39
CA ASP A 298 -18.12 3.24 -26.15
C ASP A 298 -19.00 3.23 -24.88
N TRP A 299 -19.20 2.06 -24.25
CA TRP A 299 -19.91 1.86 -22.97
C TRP A 299 -21.18 2.71 -22.80
N LYS A 300 -22.05 2.70 -23.82
CA LYS A 300 -23.34 3.42 -23.81
C LYS A 300 -24.50 2.49 -23.43
N PRO A 301 -25.51 2.98 -22.70
CA PRO A 301 -26.65 2.16 -22.32
C PRO A 301 -27.46 1.77 -23.57
N VAL A 302 -27.90 0.53 -23.62
CA VAL A 302 -28.75 0.03 -24.72
C VAL A 302 -30.23 0.13 -24.33
N ASP A 303 -31.08 0.49 -25.29
CA ASP A 303 -32.54 0.43 -25.17
C ASP A 303 -33.00 -1.02 -25.34
N ILE A 304 -33.43 -1.64 -24.24
CA ILE A 304 -33.78 -3.06 -24.18
C ILE A 304 -34.95 -3.39 -25.09
N ALA A 305 -35.98 -2.53 -25.15
CA ALA A 305 -37.17 -2.78 -25.95
C ALA A 305 -36.87 -2.69 -27.45
N GLN A 306 -36.13 -1.66 -27.85
CA GLN A 306 -35.70 -1.52 -29.25
C GLN A 306 -34.69 -2.61 -29.64
N ALA A 307 -33.81 -3.01 -28.72
CA ALA A 307 -32.85 -4.07 -28.99
C ALA A 307 -33.55 -5.44 -29.14
N ALA A 308 -34.58 -5.73 -28.33
CA ALA A 308 -35.38 -6.94 -28.49
C ALA A 308 -36.09 -6.99 -29.86
N ASN A 309 -36.65 -5.86 -30.32
CA ASN A 309 -37.22 -5.75 -31.65
C ASN A 309 -36.17 -5.96 -32.75
N LEU A 310 -35.00 -5.33 -32.63
CA LEU A 310 -33.89 -5.50 -33.57
C LEU A 310 -33.43 -6.95 -33.67
N ILE A 311 -33.35 -7.66 -32.54
CA ILE A 311 -33.02 -9.09 -32.51
C ILE A 311 -34.08 -9.90 -33.26
N ASN A 312 -35.36 -9.66 -33.00
CA ASN A 312 -36.45 -10.36 -33.68
C ASN A 312 -36.48 -10.11 -35.20
N ASP A 313 -36.15 -8.90 -35.64
CA ASP A 313 -36.07 -8.56 -37.07
C ASP A 313 -34.86 -9.21 -37.75
N ARG A 314 -33.72 -9.30 -37.05
CA ARG A 314 -32.54 -10.05 -37.51
C ARG A 314 -32.82 -11.55 -37.63
N ILE A 315 -33.54 -12.14 -36.66
CA ILE A 315 -33.99 -13.53 -36.71
C ILE A 315 -34.84 -13.78 -37.96
N LYS A 316 -35.86 -12.94 -38.20
CA LYS A 316 -36.75 -13.06 -39.37
C LYS A 316 -36.00 -12.92 -40.70
N SER A 317 -35.01 -12.04 -40.74
CA SER A 317 -34.22 -11.75 -41.95
C SER A 317 -32.98 -12.64 -42.13
N GLN A 318 -32.71 -13.57 -41.21
CA GLN A 318 -31.51 -14.44 -41.18
C GLN A 318 -30.18 -13.66 -41.28
N LYS A 319 -30.12 -12.48 -40.66
CA LYS A 319 -28.91 -11.63 -40.64
C LYS A 319 -28.24 -11.70 -39.29
N GLU A 320 -26.93 -11.92 -39.28
CA GLU A 320 -26.12 -11.90 -38.07
C GLU A 320 -25.77 -10.47 -37.63
N PHE A 321 -25.38 -10.33 -36.36
CA PHE A 321 -24.79 -9.08 -35.85
C PHE A 321 -23.31 -9.03 -36.20
N VAL A 322 -22.86 -7.89 -36.71
CA VAL A 322 -21.44 -7.67 -37.02
C VAL A 322 -20.79 -6.98 -35.83
N TYR A 323 -19.77 -7.62 -35.27
CA TYR A 323 -18.96 -7.08 -34.18
C TYR A 323 -17.58 -6.69 -34.70
N VAL A 324 -17.18 -5.45 -34.45
CA VAL A 324 -15.84 -4.94 -34.70
C VAL A 324 -15.18 -4.71 -33.34
N ASN A 325 -14.05 -5.38 -33.08
CA ASN A 325 -13.37 -5.35 -31.78
C ASN A 325 -14.28 -5.68 -30.59
N GLY A 326 -15.25 -6.59 -30.77
CA GLY A 326 -16.20 -6.98 -29.72
C GLY A 326 -17.39 -6.02 -29.52
N TRP A 327 -17.56 -5.03 -30.41
CA TRP A 327 -18.67 -4.06 -30.34
C TRP A 327 -19.47 -4.01 -31.64
N CYS A 328 -20.79 -3.99 -31.51
CA CYS A 328 -21.72 -3.81 -32.62
C CYS A 328 -22.31 -2.39 -32.57
N SER A 329 -22.24 -1.67 -33.69
CA SER A 329 -22.77 -0.32 -33.86
C SER A 329 -24.29 -0.27 -34.03
N ASP A 330 -24.91 -1.42 -34.30
CA ASP A 330 -26.34 -1.49 -34.63
C ASP A 330 -27.24 -1.42 -33.39
N TRP A 331 -26.66 -1.55 -32.19
CA TRP A 331 -27.44 -1.54 -30.95
C TRP A 331 -28.04 -0.15 -30.68
N PRO A 332 -29.35 -0.09 -30.37
CA PRO A 332 -30.02 1.18 -30.11
C PRO A 332 -29.57 1.76 -28.77
N VAL A 333 -28.98 2.96 -28.81
CA VAL A 333 -28.53 3.66 -27.59
C VAL A 333 -29.71 4.29 -26.88
N ALA A 334 -29.83 4.06 -25.57
CA ALA A 334 -30.83 4.70 -24.72
C ALA A 334 -30.36 6.09 -24.25
N GLY A 335 -31.28 7.06 -24.16
CA GLY A 335 -31.03 8.37 -23.54
C GLY A 335 -31.04 8.34 -22.00
N ASP A 336 -30.40 7.36 -21.37
CA ASP A 336 -30.35 7.21 -19.90
C ASP A 336 -29.00 7.68 -19.34
N GLU A 337 -28.94 8.96 -18.96
CA GLU A 337 -27.74 9.60 -18.41
C GLU A 337 -27.22 8.92 -17.13
N LYS A 338 -28.11 8.34 -16.31
CA LYS A 338 -27.73 7.68 -15.05
C LYS A 338 -27.02 6.36 -15.34
N ARG A 339 -27.54 5.55 -16.26
CA ARG A 339 -26.87 4.32 -16.71
C ARG A 339 -25.57 4.65 -17.41
N GLU A 340 -25.55 5.67 -18.26
CA GLU A 340 -24.33 6.12 -18.96
C GLU A 340 -23.22 6.52 -17.97
N THR A 341 -23.55 7.28 -16.93
CA THR A 341 -22.57 7.69 -15.90
C THR A 341 -21.97 6.47 -15.19
N ILE A 342 -22.80 5.51 -14.79
CA ILE A 342 -22.32 4.29 -14.10
C ILE A 342 -21.52 3.39 -15.05
N LEU A 343 -21.92 3.26 -16.31
CA LEU A 343 -21.18 2.50 -17.33
C LEU A 343 -19.81 3.12 -17.59
N LYS A 344 -19.71 4.45 -17.67
CA LYS A 344 -18.41 5.15 -17.79
C LYS A 344 -17.51 4.84 -16.59
N GLN A 345 -18.00 5.00 -15.37
CA GLN A 345 -17.25 4.65 -14.15
C GLN A 345 -16.83 3.17 -14.12
N PHE A 346 -17.73 2.27 -14.53
CA PHE A 346 -17.43 0.85 -14.58
C PHE A 346 -16.40 0.51 -15.65
N SER A 347 -16.45 1.17 -16.80
CA SER A 347 -15.46 1.02 -17.86
C SER A 347 -14.07 1.45 -17.41
N GLU A 348 -13.94 2.53 -16.64
CA GLU A 348 -12.67 2.99 -16.09
C GLU A 348 -12.08 1.94 -15.14
N VAL A 349 -12.91 1.37 -14.26
CA VAL A 349 -12.49 0.30 -13.34
C VAL A 349 -12.07 -0.95 -14.11
N LEU A 350 -12.81 -1.36 -15.15
CA LEU A 350 -12.48 -2.53 -15.97
C LEU A 350 -11.18 -2.33 -16.75
N LYS A 351 -11.02 -1.18 -17.42
CA LYS A 351 -9.81 -0.83 -18.17
C LYS A 351 -8.59 -0.83 -17.25
N ALA A 352 -8.69 -0.18 -16.09
CA ALA A 352 -7.64 -0.20 -15.07
C ALA A 352 -7.33 -1.62 -14.57
N SER A 353 -8.30 -2.54 -14.55
CA SER A 353 -8.09 -3.91 -14.10
C SER A 353 -7.45 -4.85 -15.12
N CYS A 354 -7.34 -4.44 -16.39
CA CYS A 354 -6.82 -5.26 -17.47
C CYS A 354 -5.32 -5.62 -17.30
N PRO A 355 -4.83 -6.66 -18.01
CA PRO A 355 -3.44 -7.12 -17.92
C PRO A 355 -2.37 -6.10 -18.30
N ARG A 356 -2.70 -5.09 -19.12
CA ARG A 356 -1.75 -4.03 -19.51
C ARG A 356 -1.52 -3.00 -18.41
N GLU A 357 -2.47 -2.88 -17.49
CA GLU A 357 -2.46 -1.90 -16.41
C GLU A 357 -2.14 -2.58 -15.08
N ASN A 358 -3.17 -2.99 -14.33
CA ASN A 358 -3.00 -3.50 -12.97
C ASN A 358 -3.00 -5.04 -12.87
N CYS A 359 -3.35 -5.78 -13.92
CA CYS A 359 -3.49 -7.24 -13.89
C CYS A 359 -4.40 -7.76 -12.76
N THR A 360 -5.53 -7.12 -12.50
CA THR A 360 -6.45 -7.49 -11.40
C THR A 360 -7.72 -8.19 -11.85
N LEU A 361 -7.96 -8.28 -13.16
CA LEU A 361 -9.09 -8.96 -13.77
C LEU A 361 -8.79 -10.45 -14.00
N SER A 362 -9.19 -11.32 -13.05
CA SER A 362 -9.09 -12.77 -13.22
C SER A 362 -10.15 -13.31 -14.19
N CYS A 363 -9.88 -14.44 -14.82
CA CYS A 363 -10.88 -15.17 -15.62
C CYS A 363 -12.11 -15.51 -14.75
N THR A 364 -11.90 -15.99 -13.52
CA THR A 364 -12.99 -16.30 -12.58
C THR A 364 -13.86 -15.10 -12.22
N LEU A 365 -13.30 -13.88 -12.23
CA LEU A 365 -14.04 -12.63 -12.04
C LEU A 365 -14.81 -12.21 -13.29
N TRP A 366 -14.21 -12.40 -14.46
CA TRP A 366 -14.88 -12.18 -15.74
C TRP A 366 -16.05 -13.15 -15.95
N ASP A 367 -15.82 -14.45 -15.76
CA ASP A 367 -16.84 -15.49 -15.88
C ASP A 367 -18.03 -15.20 -14.95
N TRP A 368 -17.75 -14.82 -13.70
CA TRP A 368 -18.81 -14.40 -12.77
C TRP A 368 -19.58 -13.18 -13.27
N LEU A 369 -18.92 -12.20 -13.90
CA LEU A 369 -19.59 -11.01 -14.43
C LEU A 369 -20.53 -11.38 -15.58
N ILE A 370 -20.09 -12.29 -16.46
CA ILE A 370 -20.89 -12.77 -17.57
C ILE A 370 -22.08 -13.59 -17.07
N ASP A 371 -21.86 -14.57 -16.17
CA ASP A 371 -22.95 -15.33 -15.56
C ASP A 371 -23.97 -14.40 -14.88
N TYR A 372 -23.48 -13.41 -14.12
CA TYR A 372 -24.36 -12.45 -13.44
C TYR A 372 -25.15 -11.61 -14.45
N THR A 373 -24.54 -11.25 -15.57
CA THR A 373 -25.22 -10.49 -16.63
C THR A 373 -26.30 -11.33 -17.30
N GLU A 374 -25.99 -12.58 -17.62
CA GLU A 374 -26.94 -13.53 -18.22
C GLU A 374 -28.13 -13.81 -17.28
N GLU A 375 -27.90 -14.06 -15.99
CA GLU A 375 -28.95 -14.31 -15.00
C GLU A 375 -29.92 -13.13 -14.78
N HIS A 376 -29.49 -11.90 -15.06
CA HIS A 376 -30.23 -10.68 -14.75
C HIS A 376 -30.63 -9.85 -15.98
N LEU A 377 -30.34 -10.36 -17.18
CA LEU A 377 -30.77 -9.75 -18.42
C LEU A 377 -32.09 -10.36 -18.86
N ASP A 378 -33.14 -9.54 -18.87
CA ASP A 378 -34.43 -9.91 -19.44
C ASP A 378 -34.62 -9.20 -20.81
N LEU A 379 -34.67 -10.00 -21.87
CA LEU A 379 -34.93 -9.54 -23.24
C LEU A 379 -36.31 -10.07 -23.67
N PRO A 380 -37.37 -9.23 -23.60
CA PRO A 380 -38.73 -9.67 -23.89
C PRO A 380 -38.85 -10.30 -25.28
N GLY A 381 -39.36 -11.54 -25.33
CA GLY A 381 -39.64 -12.23 -26.60
C GLY A 381 -38.41 -12.78 -27.33
N VAL A 382 -37.21 -12.72 -26.74
CA VAL A 382 -35.98 -13.29 -27.33
C VAL A 382 -35.63 -14.60 -26.62
N SER A 383 -35.51 -15.70 -27.37
CA SER A 383 -35.10 -17.00 -26.81
C SER A 383 -33.60 -17.04 -26.50
N GLY A 384 -33.20 -17.58 -25.35
CA GLY A 384 -31.79 -17.75 -24.96
C GLY A 384 -30.95 -18.51 -26.00
N SER A 385 -31.53 -19.52 -26.65
CA SER A 385 -30.84 -20.29 -27.71
C SER A 385 -30.37 -19.46 -28.91
N TYR A 386 -30.97 -18.29 -29.15
CA TYR A 386 -30.51 -17.36 -30.18
C TYR A 386 -29.35 -16.50 -29.68
N LEU A 387 -29.40 -16.05 -28.41
CA LEU A 387 -28.31 -15.31 -27.78
C LEU A 387 -27.02 -16.15 -27.75
N ASP A 388 -27.15 -17.45 -27.49
CA ASP A 388 -26.03 -18.41 -27.55
C ASP A 388 -25.43 -18.51 -28.95
N LYS A 389 -26.29 -18.65 -29.98
CA LYS A 389 -25.85 -18.72 -31.40
C LYS A 389 -25.09 -17.47 -31.82
N CYS A 390 -25.54 -16.29 -31.38
CA CYS A 390 -24.87 -15.03 -31.68
C CYS A 390 -23.66 -14.75 -30.78
N SER A 391 -23.28 -15.67 -29.88
CA SER A 391 -22.21 -15.46 -28.90
C SER A 391 -22.39 -14.14 -28.13
N PHE A 392 -23.63 -13.77 -27.83
CA PHE A 392 -23.99 -12.47 -27.26
C PHE A 392 -23.20 -12.17 -25.98
N PHE A 393 -23.16 -13.15 -25.07
CA PHE A 393 -22.47 -13.06 -23.78
C PHE A 393 -20.95 -13.21 -23.84
N LYS A 394 -20.37 -13.51 -25.01
CA LYS A 394 -18.91 -13.49 -25.19
C LYS A 394 -18.35 -12.07 -25.36
N ASN A 395 -19.21 -11.10 -25.63
CA ASN A 395 -18.81 -9.72 -25.90
C ASN A 395 -19.07 -8.84 -24.66
N PRO A 396 -18.13 -7.97 -24.26
CA PRO A 396 -18.30 -7.09 -23.09
C PRO A 396 -19.51 -6.16 -23.19
N GLN A 397 -19.95 -5.85 -24.42
CA GLN A 397 -21.09 -4.98 -24.70
C GLN A 397 -22.41 -5.50 -24.10
N CYS A 398 -22.54 -6.80 -23.80
CA CYS A 398 -23.75 -7.35 -23.16
C CYS A 398 -24.05 -6.67 -21.81
N ILE A 399 -23.03 -6.19 -21.10
CA ILE A 399 -23.17 -5.47 -19.81
C ILE A 399 -23.93 -4.16 -19.98
N CYS A 400 -23.87 -3.53 -21.17
CA CYS A 400 -24.54 -2.27 -21.47
C CYS A 400 -26.08 -2.40 -21.48
N PHE A 401 -26.61 -3.62 -21.50
CA PHE A 401 -28.04 -3.90 -21.42
C PHE A 401 -28.59 -3.90 -20.00
N LEU A 402 -27.73 -4.00 -18.98
CA LEU A 402 -28.18 -4.06 -17.60
C LEU A 402 -28.84 -2.75 -17.15
N ASP A 403 -29.82 -2.91 -16.26
CA ASP A 403 -30.49 -1.79 -15.61
C ASP A 403 -29.56 -1.07 -14.61
N LEU A 404 -30.01 0.09 -14.11
CA LEU A 404 -29.23 0.89 -13.18
C LEU A 404 -28.92 0.16 -11.84
N LYS A 405 -29.81 -0.71 -11.37
CA LYS A 405 -29.64 -1.44 -10.10
C LYS A 405 -28.52 -2.46 -10.21
N HIS A 406 -28.51 -3.24 -11.29
CA HIS A 406 -27.50 -4.26 -11.57
C HIS A 406 -26.15 -3.61 -11.90
N LEU A 407 -26.13 -2.53 -12.68
CA LEU A 407 -24.90 -1.76 -12.95
C LEU A 407 -24.25 -1.21 -11.67
N LYS A 408 -25.04 -0.65 -10.74
CA LYS A 408 -24.53 -0.20 -9.43
C LYS A 408 -24.00 -1.35 -8.58
N HIS A 409 -24.64 -2.53 -8.65
CA HIS A 409 -24.21 -3.72 -7.93
C HIS A 409 -22.85 -4.22 -8.44
N ILE A 410 -22.71 -4.41 -9.75
CA ILE A 410 -21.47 -4.92 -10.34
C ILE A 410 -20.32 -3.94 -10.13
N LEU A 411 -20.53 -2.63 -10.32
CA LEU A 411 -19.50 -1.61 -10.09
C LEU A 411 -18.97 -1.69 -8.65
N LYS A 412 -19.88 -1.71 -7.67
CA LYS A 412 -19.51 -1.81 -6.26
C LYS A 412 -18.75 -3.09 -5.94
N LYS A 413 -19.16 -4.23 -6.49
CA LYS A 413 -18.52 -5.54 -6.24
C LYS A 413 -17.14 -5.60 -6.93
N PHE A 414 -17.04 -5.14 -8.17
CA PHE A 414 -15.77 -5.07 -8.91
C PHE A 414 -14.75 -4.21 -8.21
N SER A 415 -15.10 -2.95 -7.89
CA SER A 415 -14.18 -2.04 -7.19
C SER A 415 -13.69 -2.67 -5.88
N GLN A 416 -14.53 -3.39 -5.13
CA GLN A 416 -14.12 -4.09 -3.90
C GLN A 416 -13.17 -5.27 -4.12
N LEU A 417 -13.17 -5.89 -5.28
CA LEU A 417 -12.34 -7.05 -5.61
C LEU A 417 -11.03 -6.65 -6.27
N THR A 418 -11.04 -5.62 -7.12
CA THR A 418 -9.89 -5.23 -7.93
C THR A 418 -9.07 -4.09 -7.34
N THR A 419 -9.65 -3.21 -6.53
CA THR A 419 -8.92 -2.06 -5.94
C THR A 419 -8.44 -2.33 -4.52
N ASP A 420 -7.27 -1.77 -4.18
CA ASP A 420 -6.71 -1.79 -2.83
C ASP A 420 -6.36 -0.37 -2.36
N VAL A 421 -7.06 0.10 -1.34
CA VAL A 421 -6.85 1.43 -0.74
C VAL A 421 -5.40 1.61 -0.25
N ARG A 422 -4.68 0.54 0.10
CA ARG A 422 -3.29 0.64 0.55
C ARG A 422 -2.37 1.16 -0.54
N GLU A 423 -2.60 0.77 -1.79
CA GLU A 423 -1.76 1.17 -2.91
C GLU A 423 -1.79 2.68 -3.11
N SER A 424 -2.98 3.26 -3.29
CA SER A 424 -3.14 4.69 -3.53
C SER A 424 -2.70 5.52 -2.32
N LEU A 425 -3.02 5.06 -1.11
CA LEU A 425 -2.66 5.75 0.13
C LEU A 425 -1.15 5.81 0.35
N VAL A 426 -0.47 4.66 0.31
CA VAL A 426 0.97 4.61 0.56
C VAL A 426 1.72 5.34 -0.56
N SER A 427 1.32 5.16 -1.82
CA SER A 427 1.95 5.85 -2.94
C SER A 427 1.82 7.37 -2.81
N LYS A 428 0.65 7.86 -2.40
CA LYS A 428 0.43 9.29 -2.14
C LYS A 428 1.36 9.82 -1.04
N VAL A 429 1.43 9.14 0.12
CA VAL A 429 2.29 9.55 1.24
C VAL A 429 3.77 9.53 0.84
N VAL A 430 4.21 8.46 0.17
CA VAL A 430 5.60 8.30 -0.25
C VAL A 430 5.99 9.34 -1.28
N ASN A 431 5.15 9.58 -2.30
CA ASN A 431 5.43 10.59 -3.33
C ASN A 431 5.44 12.00 -2.74
N GLN A 432 4.52 12.33 -1.82
CA GLN A 432 4.52 13.62 -1.14
C GLN A 432 5.82 13.83 -0.33
N LEU A 433 6.26 12.83 0.43
CA LEU A 433 7.51 12.92 1.20
C LEU A 433 8.75 12.98 0.29
N TRP A 434 8.72 12.28 -0.84
CA TRP A 434 9.75 12.35 -1.87
C TRP A 434 9.82 13.74 -2.50
N GLU A 435 8.68 14.30 -2.94
CA GLU A 435 8.59 15.64 -3.52
C GLU A 435 9.10 16.71 -2.54
N ASN A 436 8.75 16.59 -1.26
CA ASN A 436 9.26 17.47 -0.19
C ASN A 436 10.78 17.34 0.03
N SER A 437 11.41 16.26 -0.43
CA SER A 437 12.85 16.06 -0.35
C SER A 437 13.63 16.58 -1.55
N LEU A 438 12.94 16.98 -2.62
CA LEU A 438 13.57 17.50 -3.82
C LEU A 438 14.04 18.94 -3.62
N VAL A 439 15.27 19.21 -4.06
CA VAL A 439 15.92 20.52 -3.97
C VAL A 439 16.23 21.02 -5.37
N LYS A 440 15.96 22.30 -5.64
CA LYS A 440 16.17 22.92 -6.96
C LYS A 440 17.58 23.50 -7.10
N GLU A 441 18.15 23.92 -5.98
CA GLU A 441 19.41 24.64 -5.93
C GLU A 441 20.63 23.71 -6.03
N ARG A 442 21.57 24.13 -6.88
CA ARG A 442 22.93 23.59 -6.89
C ARG A 442 23.76 24.20 -5.77
N LEU A 443 24.66 23.39 -5.22
CA LEU A 443 25.58 23.79 -4.16
C LEU A 443 26.89 23.04 -4.37
N ASP A 444 27.94 23.73 -4.79
CA ASP A 444 29.22 23.10 -5.13
C ASP A 444 30.33 23.46 -4.14
N LEU A 445 31.52 22.88 -4.32
CA LEU A 445 32.65 23.08 -3.41
C LEU A 445 33.87 23.66 -4.14
N GLU A 446 34.52 24.63 -3.51
CA GLU A 446 35.78 25.19 -3.97
C GLU A 446 36.98 24.42 -3.35
N GLY A 447 37.71 23.61 -4.13
CA GLY A 447 38.89 22.85 -3.66
C GLY A 447 38.60 21.68 -2.69
N HIS A 448 39.65 21.04 -2.15
CA HIS A 448 39.55 19.74 -1.44
C HIS A 448 39.72 19.77 0.10
N THR A 449 40.28 20.84 0.70
CA THR A 449 40.67 20.83 2.12
C THR A 449 40.06 21.95 2.98
N ASN A 450 39.45 22.96 2.36
CA ASN A 450 39.04 24.19 3.04
C ASN A 450 37.89 24.88 2.28
N SER A 451 36.96 24.06 1.78
CA SER A 451 36.14 24.42 0.64
C SER A 451 35.04 25.41 0.97
N ASN A 452 35.03 26.55 0.29
CA ASN A 452 33.89 27.46 0.30
C ASN A 452 32.70 26.76 -0.37
N LEU A 453 31.49 27.11 0.08
CA LEU A 453 30.27 26.66 -0.58
C LEU A 453 29.97 27.60 -1.74
N LEU A 454 29.78 27.02 -2.92
CA LEU A 454 29.52 27.71 -4.17
C LEU A 454 28.03 27.62 -4.47
N LEU A 455 27.34 28.76 -4.49
CA LEU A 455 25.90 28.82 -4.73
C LEU A 455 25.54 28.80 -6.22
N ASP A 456 24.39 28.23 -6.53
CA ASP A 456 23.83 28.22 -7.88
C ASP A 456 23.87 29.58 -8.60
N LYS A 457 24.63 29.66 -9.71
CA LYS A 457 24.76 30.88 -10.52
C LYS A 457 23.42 31.46 -11.00
N ARG A 458 22.41 30.61 -11.18
CA ARG A 458 21.05 31.01 -11.61
C ARG A 458 20.37 31.96 -10.61
N LEU A 459 20.84 32.00 -9.36
CA LEU A 459 20.37 32.96 -8.36
C LEU A 459 20.68 34.42 -8.74
N LEU A 460 21.69 34.66 -9.58
CA LEU A 460 22.05 35.99 -10.07
C LEU A 460 21.59 36.28 -11.51
N CYS A 461 21.12 35.31 -12.30
CA CYS A 461 20.79 35.51 -13.72
C CYS A 461 19.28 35.66 -14.03
N GLU A 462 18.40 35.72 -13.02
CA GLU A 462 16.92 35.62 -13.13
C GLU A 462 16.36 34.34 -13.80
N GLU A 463 17.20 33.47 -14.37
CA GLU A 463 16.81 32.17 -14.95
C GLU A 463 16.05 31.28 -13.97
N GLU A 464 14.96 30.63 -14.41
CA GLU A 464 14.19 29.72 -13.55
C GLU A 464 15.06 28.60 -12.95
N LEU A 465 14.82 28.31 -11.66
CA LEU A 465 15.50 27.22 -10.98
C LEU A 465 14.77 25.92 -11.31
N GLU A 466 15.26 25.21 -12.32
CA GLU A 466 14.87 23.82 -12.58
C GLU A 466 15.46 22.89 -11.52
N LEU A 467 14.77 21.77 -11.27
CA LEU A 467 15.21 20.73 -10.35
C LEU A 467 16.63 20.27 -10.70
N ASP A 468 17.48 20.21 -9.69
CA ASP A 468 18.83 19.72 -9.90
C ASP A 468 18.81 18.20 -10.06
N GLN A 469 18.96 17.77 -11.31
CA GLN A 469 19.09 16.35 -11.68
C GLN A 469 20.51 15.82 -11.48
N ASN A 470 21.51 16.71 -11.32
CA ASN A 470 22.87 16.29 -10.98
C ASN A 470 22.93 15.99 -9.48
N GLU A 471 23.16 14.72 -9.15
CA GLU A 471 23.19 14.24 -7.76
C GLU A 471 24.60 14.38 -7.13
N THR A 472 25.57 14.81 -7.94
CA THR A 472 26.99 14.90 -7.62
C THR A 472 27.43 16.32 -7.29
N VAL A 473 28.39 16.45 -6.38
CA VAL A 473 29.03 17.73 -6.01
C VAL A 473 30.21 18.00 -6.93
N GLU A 474 30.19 19.10 -7.66
CA GLU A 474 31.33 19.50 -8.48
C GLU A 474 32.40 20.20 -7.62
N HIS A 475 33.66 19.93 -7.95
CA HIS A 475 34.82 20.53 -7.28
C HIS A 475 35.55 21.43 -8.28
N TYR A 476 35.73 22.69 -7.89
CA TYR A 476 36.38 23.67 -8.73
C TYR A 476 37.73 24.09 -8.12
N GLU A 477 38.76 24.19 -8.97
CA GLU A 477 40.13 24.50 -8.55
C GLU A 477 40.39 26.00 -8.36
N SER A 478 39.53 26.90 -8.86
CA SER A 478 39.82 28.35 -8.92
C SER A 478 38.68 29.26 -8.49
N THR A 479 39.06 30.48 -8.09
CA THR A 479 38.20 31.57 -7.58
C THR A 479 37.45 32.37 -8.67
N GLY A 480 37.57 31.99 -9.96
CA GLY A 480 37.02 32.74 -11.11
C GLY A 480 35.68 32.23 -11.65
N ILE A 481 35.02 31.30 -10.95
CA ILE A 481 33.86 30.51 -11.46
C ILE A 481 32.66 31.37 -11.86
N TYR A 482 32.55 32.58 -11.29
CA TYR A 482 31.43 33.50 -11.54
C TYR A 482 31.82 34.75 -12.31
N GLU A 483 33.05 34.86 -12.86
CA GLU A 483 33.47 36.06 -13.59
C GLU A 483 32.61 36.33 -14.83
N ASP A 484 32.08 35.29 -15.45
CA ASP A 484 31.15 35.32 -16.59
C ASP A 484 29.69 35.62 -16.19
N VAL A 485 29.35 35.52 -14.89
CA VAL A 485 28.00 35.74 -14.38
C VAL A 485 27.70 37.23 -14.35
N MET A 486 26.63 37.60 -15.07
CA MET A 486 26.10 38.96 -15.15
C MET A 486 24.91 39.11 -14.18
N PRO A 487 25.09 39.78 -13.02
CA PRO A 487 24.03 39.88 -12.02
C PRO A 487 22.83 40.69 -12.54
N LYS A 488 21.64 40.11 -12.41
CA LYS A 488 20.36 40.69 -12.80
C LYS A 488 19.32 40.45 -11.70
N GLY A 489 18.47 41.45 -11.49
CA GLY A 489 17.33 41.34 -10.59
C GLY A 489 17.66 41.22 -9.10
N ASP A 490 16.66 40.77 -8.35
CA ASP A 490 16.71 40.58 -6.90
C ASP A 490 16.39 39.15 -6.45
N LYS A 491 16.49 38.19 -7.38
CA LYS A 491 16.10 36.79 -7.16
C LYS A 491 16.81 36.17 -5.95
N ILE A 492 18.12 36.41 -5.80
CA ILE A 492 18.89 35.97 -4.61
C ILE A 492 18.36 36.57 -3.30
N VAL A 493 17.91 37.83 -3.29
CA VAL A 493 17.30 38.45 -2.10
C VAL A 493 15.99 37.76 -1.77
N SER A 494 15.14 37.56 -2.78
CA SER A 494 13.88 36.83 -2.62
C SER A 494 14.13 35.40 -2.11
N TRP A 495 15.15 34.72 -2.61
CA TRP A 495 15.56 33.36 -2.20
C TRP A 495 16.10 33.31 -0.75
N ILE A 496 16.93 34.27 -0.34
CA ILE A 496 17.44 34.39 1.03
C ILE A 496 16.30 34.69 2.03
N LEU A 497 15.33 35.51 1.61
CA LEU A 497 14.18 35.88 2.44
C LEU A 497 13.16 34.74 2.55
N ASP A 498 13.09 33.86 1.55
CA ASP A 498 12.40 32.57 1.60
C ASP A 498 13.21 31.51 2.36
N CYS A 499 13.66 31.86 3.57
CA CYS A 499 14.34 30.96 4.48
C CYS A 499 13.32 30.38 5.46
N PRO A 500 13.23 29.04 5.61
CA PRO A 500 12.37 28.46 6.62
C PRO A 500 12.86 28.84 8.02
N LYS A 501 11.94 28.81 8.98
CA LYS A 501 12.25 29.11 10.37
C LYS A 501 13.19 28.04 10.94
N ILE A 502 14.30 28.47 11.51
CA ILE A 502 15.26 27.60 12.20
C ILE A 502 14.84 27.52 13.67
N ASP A 503 13.90 26.62 13.96
CA ASP A 503 13.40 26.35 15.31
C ASP A 503 13.74 24.92 15.78
N LYS A 504 13.23 24.54 16.95
CA LYS A 504 13.49 23.21 17.54
C LYS A 504 13.11 22.05 16.62
N GLU A 505 12.06 22.20 15.80
CA GLU A 505 11.64 21.17 14.86
C GLU A 505 12.67 21.04 13.72
N PHE A 506 13.11 22.17 13.16
CA PHE A 506 14.21 22.16 12.19
C PHE A 506 15.47 21.49 12.76
N MET A 507 15.85 21.78 14.01
CA MET A 507 17.02 21.15 14.65
C MET A 507 16.86 19.63 14.79
N SER A 508 15.66 19.18 15.13
CA SER A 508 15.31 17.76 15.23
C SER A 508 15.44 17.08 13.86
N GLN A 509 14.90 17.69 12.81
CA GLN A 509 15.02 17.20 11.43
C GLN A 509 16.47 17.17 10.97
N MET A 510 17.26 18.21 11.25
CA MET A 510 18.67 18.26 10.94
C MET A 510 19.45 17.13 11.62
N ALA A 511 19.17 16.86 12.90
CA ALA A 511 19.79 15.74 13.61
C ALA A 511 19.42 14.38 12.96
N LYS A 512 18.18 14.21 12.49
CA LYS A 512 17.73 13.02 11.77
C LYS A 512 18.44 12.87 10.42
N VAL A 513 18.46 13.92 9.59
CA VAL A 513 19.12 13.92 8.27
C VAL A 513 20.62 13.66 8.42
N ALA A 514 21.30 14.33 9.35
CA ALA A 514 22.74 14.13 9.60
C ALA A 514 23.10 12.70 10.06
N LYS A 515 22.14 11.96 10.63
CA LYS A 515 22.30 10.54 11.01
C LYS A 515 21.78 9.57 9.93
N GLY A 516 21.18 10.08 8.85
CA GLY A 516 20.48 9.27 7.84
C GLY A 516 19.26 8.55 8.42
N LEU A 517 18.51 9.22 9.30
CA LEU A 517 17.31 8.73 9.97
C LEU A 517 16.04 9.46 9.51
N HIS A 518 16.16 10.34 8.52
CA HIS A 518 15.01 10.99 7.91
C HIS A 518 14.05 9.94 7.33
N ASN A 519 12.74 10.17 7.45
CA ASN A 519 11.68 9.23 7.05
C ASN A 519 11.73 7.81 7.63
N ARG A 520 12.62 7.50 8.59
CA ARG A 520 12.87 6.11 9.02
C ARG A 520 11.65 5.43 9.64
N GLU A 521 10.83 6.15 10.40
CA GLU A 521 9.63 5.59 11.03
C GLU A 521 8.58 5.18 9.98
N ILE A 522 8.26 6.10 9.05
CA ILE A 522 7.34 5.80 7.95
C ILE A 522 7.92 4.76 6.98
N TRP A 523 9.24 4.75 6.79
CA TRP A 523 9.93 3.73 6.01
C TRP A 523 9.73 2.34 6.61
N LEU A 524 9.95 2.19 7.92
CA LEU A 524 9.74 0.91 8.63
C LEU A 524 8.25 0.50 8.61
N ALA A 525 7.33 1.45 8.67
CA ALA A 525 5.91 1.19 8.54
C ALA A 525 5.54 0.63 7.15
N VAL A 526 6.04 1.26 6.07
CA VAL A 526 5.78 0.78 4.71
C VAL A 526 6.48 -0.56 4.45
N LEU A 527 7.69 -0.78 4.96
CA LEU A 527 8.35 -2.09 4.91
C LEU A 527 7.46 -3.17 5.55
N ARG A 528 6.92 -2.92 6.75
CA ARG A 528 6.04 -3.87 7.44
C ARG A 528 4.78 -4.18 6.63
N ILE A 529 4.22 -3.19 5.93
CA ILE A 529 3.11 -3.41 4.98
C ILE A 529 3.56 -4.31 3.83
N VAL A 530 4.71 -4.03 3.20
CA VAL A 530 5.26 -4.82 2.08
C VAL A 530 5.50 -6.28 2.50
N GLN A 531 6.18 -6.50 3.62
CA GLN A 531 6.40 -7.84 4.18
C GLN A 531 5.08 -8.56 4.50
N GLY A 532 4.10 -7.83 5.02
CA GLY A 532 2.76 -8.36 5.27
C GLY A 532 1.99 -8.74 4.00
N LEU A 533 2.22 -8.06 2.87
CA LEU A 533 1.67 -8.44 1.57
C LEU A 533 2.28 -9.75 1.06
N VAL A 534 3.59 -9.97 1.26
CA VAL A 534 4.27 -11.22 0.90
C VAL A 534 3.69 -12.39 1.69
N ARG A 535 3.58 -12.29 3.01
CA ARG A 535 2.97 -13.37 3.83
C ARG A 535 1.50 -13.64 3.47
N LYS A 536 0.74 -12.59 3.14
CA LYS A 536 -0.63 -12.79 2.64
C LYS A 536 -0.67 -13.49 1.30
N LYS A 537 0.29 -13.21 0.42
CA LYS A 537 0.44 -13.90 -0.87
C LYS A 537 0.61 -15.41 -0.61
N GLU A 538 1.57 -15.81 0.21
CA GLU A 538 1.78 -17.21 0.63
C GLU A 538 0.49 -17.85 1.13
N SER A 539 -0.17 -17.24 2.12
CA SER A 539 -1.41 -17.75 2.69
C SER A 539 -2.54 -17.89 1.67
N TYR A 540 -2.63 -16.98 0.69
CA TYR A 540 -3.63 -17.06 -0.37
C TYR A 540 -3.34 -18.18 -1.36
N TYR A 541 -2.07 -18.37 -1.74
CA TYR A 541 -1.66 -19.47 -2.61
C TYR A 541 -1.81 -20.82 -1.92
N ASP A 542 -1.45 -20.95 -0.65
CA ASP A 542 -1.69 -22.17 0.14
C ASP A 542 -3.18 -22.52 0.18
N LYS A 543 -4.04 -21.52 0.39
CA LYS A 543 -5.49 -21.73 0.37
C LYS A 543 -5.98 -22.14 -1.02
N ARG A 544 -5.50 -21.47 -2.07
CA ARG A 544 -5.88 -21.79 -3.46
C ARG A 544 -5.44 -23.20 -3.85
N ARG A 545 -4.24 -23.64 -3.47
CA ARG A 545 -3.74 -25.00 -3.71
C ARG A 545 -4.66 -26.05 -3.07
N LYS A 546 -5.05 -25.85 -1.80
CA LYS A 546 -6.02 -26.73 -1.13
C LYS A 546 -7.37 -26.77 -1.85
N MET A 547 -7.81 -25.63 -2.40
CA MET A 547 -9.03 -25.55 -3.20
C MET A 547 -8.92 -26.30 -4.54
N LEU A 548 -7.77 -26.21 -5.23
CA LEU A 548 -7.51 -26.97 -6.45
C LEU A 548 -7.50 -28.48 -6.18
N SER A 549 -6.85 -28.92 -5.10
CA SER A 549 -6.88 -30.33 -4.68
C SER A 549 -8.31 -30.80 -4.40
N TYR A 550 -9.11 -29.98 -3.71
CA TYR A 550 -10.52 -30.27 -3.45
C TYR A 550 -11.33 -30.34 -4.76
N GLU A 551 -11.18 -29.38 -5.67
CA GLU A 551 -11.87 -29.35 -6.96
C GLU A 551 -11.58 -30.60 -7.78
N LYS A 552 -10.31 -30.99 -7.86
CA LYS A 552 -9.88 -32.20 -8.57
C LYS A 552 -10.61 -33.42 -8.00
N MET A 553 -10.65 -33.57 -6.68
CA MET A 553 -11.33 -34.69 -6.04
C MET A 553 -12.85 -34.63 -6.18
N LEU A 554 -13.46 -33.45 -6.22
CA LEU A 554 -14.88 -33.29 -6.52
C LEU A 554 -15.21 -33.76 -7.95
N CYS A 555 -14.35 -33.48 -8.93
CA CYS A 555 -14.51 -34.03 -10.29
C CYS A 555 -14.39 -35.56 -10.31
N GLU A 556 -13.51 -36.16 -9.52
CA GLU A 556 -13.41 -37.63 -9.40
C GLU A 556 -14.68 -38.24 -8.80
N VAL A 557 -15.24 -37.61 -7.75
CA VAL A 557 -16.51 -38.02 -7.12
C VAL A 557 -17.67 -37.94 -8.14
N GLU A 558 -17.78 -36.85 -8.88
CA GLU A 558 -18.77 -36.71 -9.96
C GLU A 558 -18.59 -37.79 -11.04
N THR A 559 -17.35 -38.05 -11.46
CA THR A 559 -17.03 -39.09 -12.45
C THR A 559 -17.40 -40.50 -11.97
N ILE A 560 -17.32 -40.77 -10.66
CA ILE A 560 -17.80 -42.05 -10.09
C ILE A 560 -19.33 -42.12 -10.20
N CYS A 561 -20.05 -41.05 -9.84
CA CYS A 561 -21.51 -41.01 -9.96
C CYS A 561 -21.99 -41.12 -11.41
N ASP A 562 -21.34 -40.41 -12.35
CA ASP A 562 -21.68 -40.44 -13.78
C ASP A 562 -21.42 -41.82 -14.39
N ARG A 563 -20.41 -42.55 -13.91
CA ARG A 563 -20.17 -43.95 -14.28
C ARG A 563 -21.34 -44.84 -13.87
N GLU A 564 -21.93 -44.64 -12.68
CA GLU A 564 -23.10 -45.40 -12.25
C GLU A 564 -24.35 -45.06 -13.08
N ASP A 565 -24.54 -43.80 -13.47
CA ASP A 565 -25.65 -43.39 -14.35
C ASP A 565 -25.54 -43.96 -15.75
N SER A 566 -24.30 -44.07 -16.26
CA SER A 566 -24.00 -44.56 -17.61
C SER A 566 -23.87 -46.09 -17.72
N ARG A 567 -24.00 -46.85 -16.62
CA ARG A 567 -23.98 -48.32 -16.67
C ARG A 567 -25.14 -48.85 -17.51
N LYS A 568 -24.80 -49.68 -18.51
CA LYS A 568 -25.75 -50.35 -19.40
C LYS A 568 -26.63 -51.39 -18.68
N ASN A 569 -26.08 -52.10 -17.70
CA ASN A 569 -26.82 -53.08 -16.93
C ASN A 569 -27.37 -52.45 -15.64
N VAL A 570 -28.69 -52.22 -15.61
CA VAL A 570 -29.39 -51.60 -14.48
C VAL A 570 -29.23 -52.43 -13.21
N ASN A 571 -29.15 -53.76 -13.32
CA ASN A 571 -29.02 -54.67 -12.17
C ASN A 571 -27.61 -54.63 -11.53
N GLN A 572 -26.63 -54.00 -12.20
CA GLN A 572 -25.27 -53.81 -11.68
C GLN A 572 -25.03 -52.36 -11.20
N ARG A 573 -26.05 -51.52 -11.18
CA ARG A 573 -25.95 -50.15 -10.65
C ARG A 573 -25.91 -50.20 -9.13
N SER A 574 -24.88 -49.57 -8.56
CA SER A 574 -24.85 -49.31 -7.13
C SER A 574 -25.48 -47.96 -6.82
N THR A 575 -25.88 -47.73 -5.57
CA THR A 575 -26.16 -46.36 -5.11
C THR A 575 -24.86 -45.56 -5.14
N TYR A 576 -24.94 -44.24 -5.35
CA TYR A 576 -23.75 -43.38 -5.34
C TYR A 576 -23.00 -43.49 -4.01
N GLU A 577 -23.75 -43.55 -2.92
CA GLU A 577 -23.17 -43.74 -1.60
C GLU A 577 -22.31 -45.02 -1.53
N PHE A 578 -22.85 -46.15 -2.00
CA PHE A 578 -22.11 -47.41 -2.01
C PHE A 578 -20.86 -47.32 -2.88
N ALA A 579 -20.98 -46.81 -4.11
CA ALA A 579 -19.86 -46.66 -5.03
C ALA A 579 -18.74 -45.78 -4.45
N LEU A 580 -19.09 -44.66 -3.83
CA LEU A 580 -18.13 -43.74 -3.20
C LEU A 580 -17.49 -44.33 -1.95
N ARG A 581 -18.25 -45.04 -1.10
CA ARG A 581 -17.68 -45.75 0.07
C ARG A 581 -16.71 -46.85 -0.35
N THR A 582 -17.08 -47.66 -1.34
CA THR A 582 -16.21 -48.71 -1.89
C THR A 582 -14.92 -48.12 -2.44
N GLU A 583 -14.97 -46.96 -3.09
CA GLU A 583 -13.76 -46.29 -3.55
C GLU A 583 -12.91 -45.75 -2.38
N CYS A 584 -13.53 -45.17 -1.35
CA CYS A 584 -12.83 -44.77 -0.12
C CYS A 584 -12.10 -45.96 0.54
N GLU A 585 -12.73 -47.13 0.60
CA GLU A 585 -12.16 -48.37 1.16
C GLU A 585 -10.93 -48.85 0.38
N LYS A 586 -10.96 -48.79 -0.96
CA LYS A 586 -9.81 -49.15 -1.81
C LYS A 586 -8.59 -48.24 -1.61
N LEU A 587 -8.80 -47.03 -1.11
CA LEU A 587 -7.74 -46.05 -0.85
C LEU A 587 -7.11 -46.22 0.54
N VAL A 588 -7.69 -47.08 1.41
CA VAL A 588 -7.11 -47.43 2.70
C VAL A 588 -5.76 -48.15 2.49
N GLY A 589 -4.73 -47.74 3.22
CA GLY A 589 -3.37 -48.30 3.11
C GLY A 589 -2.44 -47.70 2.05
N LYS A 590 -2.95 -46.94 1.06
CA LYS A 590 -2.11 -46.25 0.05
C LYS A 590 -1.56 -44.92 0.60
N GLN A 591 -0.25 -44.66 0.60
CA GLN A 591 0.26 -43.34 1.01
C GLN A 591 0.15 -42.31 -0.13
N ASP A 592 -0.97 -41.60 -0.22
CA ASP A 592 -1.18 -40.47 -1.15
C ASP A 592 -1.95 -39.35 -0.44
N ASP A 593 -1.54 -38.09 -0.61
CA ASP A 593 -2.27 -36.93 -0.09
C ASP A 593 -3.60 -36.70 -0.81
N ASN A 594 -3.73 -37.10 -2.09
CA ASN A 594 -4.99 -37.02 -2.82
C ASN A 594 -6.09 -37.86 -2.14
N ARG A 595 -5.74 -38.99 -1.52
CA ARG A 595 -6.71 -39.85 -0.82
C ARG A 595 -7.40 -39.10 0.32
N LYS A 596 -6.66 -38.24 1.03
CA LYS A 596 -7.17 -37.52 2.20
C LYS A 596 -8.14 -36.44 1.75
N TYR A 597 -7.85 -35.75 0.65
CA TYR A 597 -8.79 -34.82 0.03
C TYR A 597 -10.02 -35.53 -0.52
N PHE A 598 -9.86 -36.71 -1.14
CA PHE A 598 -10.99 -37.52 -1.61
C PHE A 598 -11.93 -37.87 -0.47
N TRP A 599 -11.39 -38.34 0.66
CA TRP A 599 -12.18 -38.61 1.87
C TRP A 599 -12.88 -37.37 2.41
N THR A 600 -12.21 -36.21 2.44
CA THR A 600 -12.85 -34.94 2.82
C THR A 600 -14.03 -34.61 1.91
N VAL A 601 -13.88 -34.70 0.58
CA VAL A 601 -14.97 -34.40 -0.36
C VAL A 601 -16.15 -35.35 -0.16
N VAL A 602 -15.90 -36.65 -0.04
CA VAL A 602 -16.98 -37.64 0.18
C VAL A 602 -17.73 -37.37 1.48
N LYS A 603 -17.01 -37.04 2.56
CA LYS A 603 -17.62 -36.62 3.83
C LYS A 603 -18.50 -35.37 3.65
N ASP A 604 -17.97 -34.34 3.00
CA ASP A 604 -18.69 -33.09 2.76
C ASP A 604 -19.96 -33.32 1.93
N VAL A 605 -19.88 -34.18 0.91
CA VAL A 605 -21.02 -34.58 0.07
C VAL A 605 -22.09 -35.26 0.91
N PHE A 606 -21.73 -36.27 1.72
CA PHE A 606 -22.68 -37.02 2.55
C PHE A 606 -23.31 -36.17 3.65
N VAL A 607 -22.54 -35.27 4.27
CA VAL A 607 -23.02 -34.36 5.34
C VAL A 607 -23.74 -33.13 4.77
N LYS A 608 -23.80 -32.97 3.43
CA LYS A 608 -24.43 -31.83 2.75
C LYS A 608 -23.81 -30.49 3.14
N LEU A 609 -22.49 -30.48 3.35
CA LEU A 609 -21.77 -29.32 3.85
C LEU A 609 -21.71 -28.20 2.81
N CYS A 610 -21.90 -26.96 3.24
CA CYS A 610 -21.73 -25.78 2.39
C CYS A 610 -21.48 -24.55 3.27
N PRO A 611 -20.34 -23.85 3.16
CA PRO A 611 -19.25 -24.04 2.19
C PRO A 611 -18.37 -25.28 2.49
N PRO A 612 -17.61 -25.80 1.49
CA PRO A 612 -16.70 -26.91 1.71
C PRO A 612 -15.59 -26.62 2.71
N VAL A 613 -15.11 -27.69 3.36
CA VAL A 613 -14.01 -27.61 4.33
C VAL A 613 -12.74 -28.15 3.67
N PHE A 614 -11.74 -27.28 3.51
CA PHE A 614 -10.43 -27.65 2.94
C PHE A 614 -9.50 -28.32 3.96
N GLY A 615 -10.06 -28.84 5.05
CA GLY A 615 -9.35 -29.62 6.06
C GLY A 615 -9.09 -31.02 5.53
N VAL A 616 -7.88 -31.52 5.77
CA VAL A 616 -7.47 -32.84 5.31
C VAL A 616 -7.97 -33.87 6.31
N LEU A 617 -8.81 -34.81 5.87
CA LEU A 617 -9.27 -35.89 6.73
C LEU A 617 -8.16 -36.95 6.86
N GLU A 618 -7.67 -37.16 8.08
CA GLU A 618 -6.58 -38.12 8.32
C GLU A 618 -7.08 -39.56 8.47
N ASP A 619 -8.34 -39.74 8.86
CA ASP A 619 -8.93 -41.05 9.16
C ASP A 619 -10.28 -41.27 8.44
N MET A 620 -10.38 -42.41 7.75
CA MET A 620 -11.56 -42.87 7.03
C MET A 620 -12.70 -43.26 7.99
N GLU A 621 -12.41 -43.56 9.27
CA GLU A 621 -13.40 -43.98 10.26
C GLU A 621 -14.57 -42.99 10.43
N CYS A 622 -14.36 -41.70 10.09
CA CYS A 622 -15.42 -40.70 10.08
C CYS A 622 -16.49 -40.92 9.00
N ILE A 623 -16.11 -41.52 7.87
CA ILE A 623 -17.02 -41.82 6.75
C ILE A 623 -17.79 -43.12 7.02
N SER A 624 -17.12 -44.14 7.56
CA SER A 624 -17.77 -45.41 7.92
C SER A 624 -18.85 -45.24 8.99
N LYS A 625 -18.64 -44.30 9.93
CA LYS A 625 -19.60 -43.93 11.00
C LYS A 625 -20.84 -43.17 10.54
N LEU A 626 -20.91 -42.70 9.29
CA LEU A 626 -22.13 -42.07 8.76
C LEU A 626 -23.18 -43.19 8.58
N SER A 627 -24.12 -43.31 9.52
CA SER A 627 -25.03 -44.47 9.65
C SER A 627 -26.29 -44.42 8.78
N ALA A 628 -26.45 -43.39 7.96
CA ALA A 628 -27.66 -43.19 7.15
C ALA A 628 -27.39 -43.41 5.65
N THR A 629 -28.29 -44.17 5.00
CA THR A 629 -28.30 -44.31 3.54
C THR A 629 -28.67 -42.97 2.90
N VAL A 630 -27.78 -42.40 2.07
CA VAL A 630 -28.00 -41.12 1.38
C VAL A 630 -28.51 -41.41 -0.02
N SER A 631 -29.63 -40.80 -0.42
CA SER A 631 -30.19 -41.03 -1.76
C SER A 631 -29.33 -40.40 -2.86
N ASN A 632 -29.38 -40.97 -4.06
CA ASN A 632 -28.63 -40.46 -5.22
C ASN A 632 -28.96 -38.99 -5.54
N ASP A 633 -30.23 -38.59 -5.42
CA ASP A 633 -30.67 -37.21 -5.65
C ASP A 633 -30.08 -36.23 -4.61
N GLU A 634 -29.96 -36.67 -3.36
CA GLU A 634 -29.37 -35.87 -2.30
C GLU A 634 -27.87 -35.68 -2.52
N VAL A 635 -27.16 -36.73 -2.95
CA VAL A 635 -25.75 -36.66 -3.35
C VAL A 635 -25.56 -35.67 -4.51
N LYS A 636 -26.36 -35.77 -5.58
CA LYS A 636 -26.34 -34.82 -6.72
C LYS A 636 -26.57 -33.37 -6.28
N LYS A 637 -27.61 -33.12 -5.47
CA LYS A 637 -27.89 -31.78 -4.92
C LYS A 637 -26.76 -31.27 -4.01
N SER A 638 -26.09 -32.17 -3.29
CA SER A 638 -24.94 -31.82 -2.46
C SER A 638 -23.73 -31.40 -3.31
N MET A 639 -23.36 -32.20 -4.31
CA MET A 639 -22.27 -31.90 -5.25
C MET A 639 -22.50 -30.58 -5.98
N LEU A 640 -23.71 -30.34 -6.49
CA LEU A 640 -24.05 -29.08 -7.16
C LEU A 640 -23.89 -27.85 -6.24
N ARG A 641 -24.30 -27.95 -4.98
CA ARG A 641 -24.12 -26.88 -3.98
C ARG A 641 -22.66 -26.63 -3.68
N LEU A 642 -21.88 -27.70 -3.48
CA LEU A 642 -20.43 -27.62 -3.28
C LEU A 642 -19.74 -26.97 -4.48
N ARG A 643 -20.08 -27.37 -5.70
CA ARG A 643 -19.55 -26.81 -6.95
C ARG A 643 -19.84 -25.31 -7.07
N LYS A 644 -21.08 -24.89 -6.81
CA LYS A 644 -21.45 -23.46 -6.83
C LYS A 644 -20.67 -22.66 -5.77
N SER A 645 -20.58 -23.18 -4.55
CA SER A 645 -19.82 -22.54 -3.47
C SER A 645 -18.32 -22.44 -3.80
N LEU A 646 -17.75 -23.48 -4.42
CA LEU A 646 -16.36 -23.51 -4.84
C LEU A 646 -16.05 -22.47 -5.92
N LYS A 647 -16.94 -22.30 -6.91
CA LYS A 647 -16.85 -21.24 -7.94
C LYS A 647 -16.78 -19.85 -7.31
N GLU A 648 -17.67 -19.55 -6.36
CA GLU A 648 -17.64 -18.28 -5.62
C GLU A 648 -16.36 -18.09 -4.79
N MET A 649 -15.83 -19.16 -4.21
CA MET A 649 -14.58 -19.09 -3.47
C MET A 649 -13.38 -18.86 -4.38
N PHE A 650 -13.34 -19.49 -5.57
CA PHE A 650 -12.29 -19.25 -6.56
C PHE A 650 -12.26 -17.79 -7.02
N LEU A 651 -13.42 -17.24 -7.35
CA LEU A 651 -13.61 -15.81 -7.62
C LEU A 651 -12.95 -14.94 -6.54
N LEU A 652 -13.24 -15.23 -5.26
CA LEU A 652 -12.74 -14.43 -4.14
C LEU A 652 -11.24 -14.62 -3.86
N ILE A 653 -10.70 -15.83 -4.02
CA ILE A 653 -9.27 -16.09 -3.77
C ILE A 653 -8.40 -15.56 -4.91
N ASP A 654 -8.80 -15.76 -6.16
CA ASP A 654 -8.09 -15.27 -7.33
C ASP A 654 -8.03 -13.73 -7.32
N SER A 655 -9.18 -13.07 -7.06
CA SER A 655 -9.23 -11.62 -6.91
C SER A 655 -8.34 -11.11 -5.77
N LYS A 656 -8.21 -11.86 -4.66
CA LYS A 656 -7.32 -11.49 -3.55
C LYS A 656 -5.86 -11.62 -3.92
N ILE A 657 -5.49 -12.69 -4.62
CA ILE A 657 -4.12 -12.94 -5.09
C ILE A 657 -3.70 -11.83 -6.05
N LEU A 658 -4.43 -11.64 -7.14
CA LEU A 658 -4.07 -10.67 -8.18
C LEU A 658 -4.01 -9.23 -7.63
N ARG A 659 -5.00 -8.83 -6.82
CA ARG A 659 -4.97 -7.52 -6.16
C ARG A 659 -3.76 -7.36 -5.23
N ASN A 660 -3.43 -8.39 -4.45
CA ASN A 660 -2.30 -8.35 -3.53
C ASN A 660 -0.97 -8.24 -4.28
N GLU A 661 -0.82 -8.97 -5.39
CA GLU A 661 0.35 -8.91 -6.27
C GLU A 661 0.48 -7.54 -6.96
N CYS A 662 -0.61 -7.00 -7.51
CA CYS A 662 -0.63 -5.65 -8.07
C CYS A 662 -0.23 -4.60 -7.02
N THR A 663 -0.82 -4.68 -5.82
CA THR A 663 -0.49 -3.76 -4.71
C THR A 663 0.99 -3.87 -4.37
N TYR A 664 1.51 -5.09 -4.21
CA TYR A 664 2.92 -5.32 -3.91
C TYR A 664 3.83 -4.71 -4.98
N LYS A 665 3.58 -4.99 -6.27
CA LYS A 665 4.37 -4.47 -7.40
C LYS A 665 4.45 -2.95 -7.37
N LYS A 666 3.31 -2.28 -7.21
CA LYS A 666 3.26 -0.81 -7.17
C LYS A 666 3.96 -0.23 -5.95
N LEU A 667 3.81 -0.86 -4.78
CA LEU A 667 4.46 -0.37 -3.57
C LEU A 667 5.98 -0.49 -3.63
N ILE A 668 6.53 -1.58 -4.18
CA ILE A 668 7.99 -1.72 -4.30
C ILE A 668 8.61 -0.77 -5.33
N ASP A 669 7.82 -0.19 -6.23
CA ASP A 669 8.24 0.83 -7.20
C ASP A 669 8.29 2.24 -6.61
N VAL A 670 7.60 2.49 -5.49
CA VAL A 670 7.58 3.81 -4.84
C VAL A 670 8.30 3.82 -3.49
N PHE A 671 8.15 2.77 -2.70
CA PHE A 671 8.63 2.70 -1.32
C PHE A 671 10.11 3.06 -1.13
N PRO A 672 11.06 2.60 -1.98
CA PRO A 672 12.47 2.95 -1.81
C PRO A 672 12.75 4.46 -1.91
N LYS A 673 11.83 5.29 -2.41
CA LYS A 673 11.98 6.76 -2.39
C LYS A 673 12.12 7.31 -0.97
N LEU A 674 11.53 6.64 0.03
CA LEU A 674 11.68 7.01 1.44
C LEU A 674 13.11 6.81 1.97
N SER A 675 13.95 6.03 1.29
CA SER A 675 15.36 5.84 1.67
C SER A 675 16.26 7.03 1.31
N VAL A 676 15.72 8.04 0.63
CA VAL A 676 16.50 9.21 0.23
C VAL A 676 16.99 9.98 1.45
N VAL A 677 18.26 10.34 1.41
CA VAL A 677 18.86 11.33 2.29
C VAL A 677 19.36 12.46 1.40
N GLU A 678 18.81 13.65 1.57
CA GLU A 678 19.20 14.87 0.85
C GLU A 678 19.72 15.89 1.86
N TYR A 679 21.05 16.12 1.85
CA TYR A 679 21.69 17.00 2.83
C TYR A 679 21.36 18.48 2.61
N ARG A 680 21.06 18.89 1.37
CA ARG A 680 20.77 20.29 1.05
C ARG A 680 19.53 20.82 1.79
N LEU A 681 18.57 19.96 2.11
CA LEU A 681 17.36 20.31 2.89
C LEU A 681 17.68 20.98 4.23
N VAL A 682 18.84 20.68 4.83
CA VAL A 682 19.24 21.21 6.14
C VAL A 682 20.46 22.12 6.06
N VAL A 683 21.23 22.06 4.97
CA VAL A 683 22.37 22.95 4.73
C VAL A 683 21.89 24.30 4.19
N LEU A 684 21.02 24.32 3.17
CA LEU A 684 20.59 25.55 2.51
C LEU A 684 19.89 26.53 3.45
N PRO A 685 19.01 26.13 4.39
CA PRO A 685 18.41 27.07 5.33
C PRO A 685 19.43 27.82 6.20
N LEU A 686 20.49 27.14 6.65
CA LEU A 686 21.54 27.77 7.44
C LEU A 686 22.38 28.74 6.59
N VAL A 687 22.64 28.39 5.34
CA VAL A 687 23.32 29.27 4.38
C VAL A 687 22.49 30.50 4.06
N LYS A 688 21.20 30.33 3.73
CA LYS A 688 20.24 31.43 3.52
C LYS A 688 20.24 32.37 4.72
N LYS A 689 20.10 31.82 5.92
CA LYS A 689 20.04 32.61 7.14
C LYS A 689 21.34 33.40 7.41
N PHE A 690 22.49 32.77 7.20
CA PHE A 690 23.79 33.45 7.29
C PHE A 690 23.90 34.61 6.31
N LEU A 691 23.51 34.41 5.04
CA LEU A 691 23.54 35.47 4.02
C LEU A 691 22.51 36.58 4.29
N GLN A 692 21.35 36.23 4.85
CA GLN A 692 20.34 37.20 5.28
C GLN A 692 20.91 38.16 6.31
N ASP A 693 21.58 37.64 7.33
CA ASP A 693 22.14 38.45 8.40
C ASP A 693 23.39 39.21 7.92
N LYS A 694 24.18 38.64 6.99
CA LYS A 694 25.28 39.35 6.30
C LYS A 694 24.76 40.57 5.54
N LEU A 695 23.71 40.40 4.74
CA LEU A 695 23.12 41.49 3.94
C LEU A 695 22.52 42.59 4.84
N LYS A 696 21.84 42.21 5.92
CA LYS A 696 21.32 43.18 6.93
C LYS A 696 22.45 43.99 7.57
N LYS A 697 23.53 43.33 8.02
CA LYS A 697 24.69 44.01 8.62
C LYS A 697 25.35 44.99 7.64
N MET A 698 25.49 44.62 6.37
CA MET A 698 26.01 45.52 5.33
C MET A 698 25.12 46.76 5.14
N MET A 699 23.79 46.57 5.12
CA MET A 699 22.84 47.68 5.00
C MET A 699 22.90 48.62 6.21
N GLU A 700 23.01 48.08 7.43
CA GLU A 700 23.13 48.86 8.67
C GLU A 700 24.44 49.65 8.72
N THR A 701 25.55 49.04 8.29
CA THR A 701 26.87 49.69 8.27
C THR A 701 26.93 50.82 7.24
N ASN A 702 26.32 50.62 6.05
CA ASN A 702 26.21 51.66 5.03
C ASN A 702 25.26 52.80 5.43
N SER A 703 24.21 52.52 6.21
CA SER A 703 23.33 53.57 6.72
C SER A 703 24.04 54.46 7.76
N ASN A 704 24.90 53.85 8.60
CA ASN A 704 25.67 54.55 9.61
C ASN A 704 26.84 55.36 9.02
N SER A 705 27.44 54.92 7.90
CA SER A 705 28.51 55.68 7.22
C SER A 705 27.96 56.91 6.47
N VAL A 706 26.76 56.81 5.89
CA VAL A 706 26.07 57.96 5.28
C VAL A 706 25.64 58.98 6.35
N ALA A 707 25.10 58.53 7.48
CA ALA A 707 24.74 59.41 8.60
C ALA A 707 25.95 60.11 9.27
N ALA A 708 27.13 59.48 9.23
CA ALA A 708 28.38 60.09 9.70
C ALA A 708 29.01 61.06 8.68
N GLY A 709 28.72 60.91 7.38
CA GLY A 709 29.12 61.87 6.34
C GLY A 709 28.27 63.15 6.35
N ASP A 710 26.97 63.01 6.61
CA ASP A 710 26.04 64.14 6.68
C ASP A 710 26.23 65.00 7.94
N SER A 711 26.80 64.45 9.02
CA SER A 711 27.16 65.23 10.22
C SER A 711 28.49 65.98 10.10
N VAL A 712 29.34 65.62 9.14
CA VAL A 712 30.59 66.35 8.82
C VAL A 712 30.33 67.52 7.86
N ASN A 713 29.29 67.46 7.03
CA ASN A 713 28.91 68.54 6.10
C ASN A 713 28.01 69.64 6.71
N MET A 714 27.71 69.60 8.01
CA MET A 714 27.01 70.69 8.73
C MET A 714 27.92 71.53 9.64
N GLN A 715 29.25 71.42 9.50
CA GLN A 715 30.23 72.32 10.14
C GLN A 715 31.24 72.92 9.14
N GLY A 716 30.82 73.12 7.88
CA GLY A 716 31.55 73.91 6.88
C GLY A 716 30.95 75.28 6.68
#